data_AF-A0A3A9BK30-F1
#
_entry.id   AF-A0A3A9BK30-F1
#
_cell.length_a   1.000
_cell.length_b   1.000
_cell.length_c   1.000
_cell.angle_alpha   90.00
_cell.angle_beta   90.00
_cell.angle_gamma   90.00
#
_symmetry.space_group_name_H-M   'P 1'
#
loop_
_entity.id
_entity.type
_entity.pdbx_description
1 polymer ?
#
loop_
_entity_poly.entity_id
_entity_poly.type
_entity_poly.pdbx_seq_one_letter_code
_entity_poly.pdbx_strand_id
1 'polypeptide(L)'
;MKKNIFGKFIYGGDYNPEQWLDRPDILRQDMELMKKARINTVTLGVFSWSALEPQEGVFHFQWLKDMADRLYDNGIHIILATPSGSRPRWLSQKYPEVLRMREDRIRYRYGERHNHCYTSPVYRQKVGTINQKLAEAFREHPAVIMWHISNEYDGECHCPLCQKAFRSWLKNKYQTTDALNHAWWTSFWSHTYDSFCQVESPSSLGEEGLHGLNLDWKRFVTTQTADFLLHEVRSLRMAGALQPVTTNFMEDYTGLNYPELAKHLDYVSWDSYPIWHQPEYLPTAYETGMQHDLMRSMKHKPFLMMESSPSGVNWQEVSCLKRPGLLMTSSLHAIAHGACSVQFFQIRQSRGGFEKFHGAVIDHYGGEDTRVFREVTETGIALEALSKIQDSQVIAPAALIYDMENRWAMENAQGPRNRGLFYHEAVLKSYEALRKNGLNVDVINQEQPLESGIEVSSRADADCEYIFVQNFTDQSIEMRLKEPLDILSGRNYGLLSPLLPFGFDGFICSAGGYIEYEGQVIYDCPMTGEQRERVFSALDESGIYYIMESRDHSYMDESFKIFLKKSIQNHANSELLRWQRQMESDRDTLPMARYQGEPIYKAVFMSPGMEHLISSLRISILRPRPWQLLPVPLCRRSLQG
;
A
#
# COMPACT_ATOMS: atom_id res chain seq x y z
N MET A 1 -20.46 -9.68 10.43
CA MET A 1 -20.08 -8.31 10.06
C MET A 1 -21.00 -7.35 10.80
N LYS A 2 -20.48 -6.30 11.46
CA LYS A 2 -21.34 -5.24 12.00
C LYS A 2 -21.95 -4.51 10.79
N LYS A 3 -23.28 -4.37 10.74
CA LYS A 3 -23.97 -3.46 9.80
C LYS A 3 -23.25 -2.11 9.80
N ASN A 4 -23.10 -1.47 8.63
CA ASN A 4 -22.73 -0.07 8.55
C ASN A 4 -23.58 0.70 9.58
N ILE A 5 -22.91 1.38 10.52
CA ILE A 5 -23.55 2.04 11.66
C ILE A 5 -24.55 3.13 11.24
N PHE A 6 -24.52 3.55 9.97
CA PHE A 6 -25.32 4.63 9.44
C PHE A 6 -26.58 4.18 8.69
N GLY A 7 -26.62 2.93 8.20
CA GLY A 7 -27.75 2.42 7.39
C GLY A 7 -28.02 3.17 6.07
N LYS A 8 -27.18 4.16 5.72
CA LYS A 8 -27.11 4.94 4.48
C LYS A 8 -25.65 5.30 4.18
N PHE A 9 -25.31 5.67 2.94
CA PHE A 9 -24.03 6.32 2.64
C PHE A 9 -23.93 7.66 3.36
N ILE A 10 -22.77 7.98 3.93
CA ILE A 10 -22.49 9.31 4.49
C ILE A 10 -22.38 10.28 3.32
N TYR A 11 -23.16 11.38 3.36
CA TYR A 11 -23.15 12.38 2.32
C TYR A 11 -23.19 13.79 2.90
N GLY A 12 -22.21 14.61 2.54
CA GLY A 12 -22.12 16.00 3.00
C GLY A 12 -20.72 16.56 2.95
N GLY A 13 -20.16 16.98 4.09
CA GLY A 13 -18.84 17.63 4.09
C GLY A 13 -18.59 18.56 5.27
N ASP A 14 -17.48 19.27 5.17
CA ASP A 14 -17.03 20.23 6.16
C ASP A 14 -17.97 21.42 6.26
N TYR A 15 -18.48 21.68 7.46
CA TYR A 15 -19.32 22.83 7.73
C TYR A 15 -18.68 23.69 8.83
N ASN A 16 -18.43 24.95 8.49
CA ASN A 16 -17.69 25.90 9.33
C ASN A 16 -18.61 27.05 9.80
N PRO A 17 -19.62 26.78 10.64
CA PRO A 17 -20.58 27.78 11.09
C PRO A 17 -19.95 28.91 11.93
N GLU A 18 -18.78 28.68 12.52
CA GLU A 18 -18.03 29.71 13.26
C GLU A 18 -17.67 30.92 12.39
N GLN A 19 -17.61 30.76 11.07
CA GLN A 19 -17.38 31.85 10.11
C GLN A 19 -18.62 32.73 9.87
N TRP A 20 -19.78 32.31 10.38
CA TRP A 20 -21.10 32.87 10.06
C TRP A 20 -22.00 33.07 11.29
N LEU A 21 -21.47 33.01 12.52
CA LEU A 21 -22.26 33.18 13.76
C LEU A 21 -22.97 34.54 13.84
N ASP A 22 -22.42 35.57 13.19
CA ASP A 22 -23.02 36.90 13.06
C ASP A 22 -24.12 36.98 11.98
N ARG A 23 -24.41 35.87 11.28
CA ARG A 23 -25.35 35.75 10.16
C ARG A 23 -26.33 34.59 10.35
N PRO A 24 -27.25 34.69 11.33
CA PRO A 24 -28.24 33.63 11.61
C PRO A 24 -29.22 33.38 10.46
N ASP A 25 -29.39 34.34 9.54
CA ASP A 25 -30.11 34.18 8.29
C ASP A 25 -29.44 33.17 7.36
N ILE A 26 -28.11 33.26 7.21
CA ILE A 26 -27.31 32.32 6.41
C ILE A 26 -27.30 30.93 7.04
N LEU A 27 -27.07 30.83 8.36
CA LEU A 27 -27.09 29.55 9.07
C LEU A 27 -28.45 28.83 8.98
N ARG A 28 -29.56 29.58 8.84
CA ARG A 28 -30.89 29.00 8.61
C ARG A 28 -31.03 28.50 7.18
N GLN A 29 -30.61 29.32 6.22
CA GLN A 29 -30.62 28.97 4.80
C GLN A 29 -29.77 27.71 4.52
N ASP A 30 -28.64 27.55 5.20
CA ASP A 30 -27.77 26.38 5.06
C ASP A 30 -28.50 25.08 5.40
N MET A 31 -29.36 25.07 6.42
CA MET A 31 -30.16 23.88 6.76
C MET A 31 -31.13 23.51 5.64
N GLU A 32 -31.78 24.51 5.04
CA GLU A 32 -32.70 24.32 3.92
C GLU A 32 -31.97 23.77 2.70
N LEU A 33 -30.82 24.36 2.37
CA LEU A 33 -30.00 23.96 1.22
C LEU A 33 -29.37 22.58 1.41
N MET A 34 -28.86 22.24 2.60
CA MET A 34 -28.34 20.90 2.89
C MET A 34 -29.42 19.83 2.71
N LYS A 35 -30.64 20.06 3.20
CA LYS A 35 -31.76 19.12 3.00
C LYS A 35 -32.12 18.96 1.53
N LYS A 36 -32.18 20.07 0.77
CA LYS A 36 -32.44 20.02 -0.68
C LYS A 36 -31.35 19.24 -1.41
N ALA A 37 -30.10 19.42 -1.03
CA ALA A 37 -28.95 18.70 -1.57
C ALA A 37 -28.85 17.24 -1.09
N ARG A 38 -29.78 16.73 -0.27
CA ARG A 38 -29.76 15.38 0.34
C ARG A 38 -28.59 15.11 1.30
N ILE A 39 -27.95 16.18 1.78
CA ILE A 39 -26.88 16.08 2.77
C ILE A 39 -27.45 15.53 4.07
N ASN A 40 -26.77 14.52 4.62
CA ASN A 40 -27.21 13.79 5.79
C ASN A 40 -26.19 13.80 6.93
N THR A 41 -24.96 14.28 6.68
CA THR A 41 -23.87 14.33 7.66
C THR A 41 -22.95 15.51 7.37
N VAL A 42 -22.48 16.20 8.41
CA VAL A 42 -21.44 17.24 8.27
C VAL A 42 -20.27 17.01 9.22
N THR A 43 -19.09 17.45 8.83
CA THR A 43 -17.92 17.51 9.72
C THR A 43 -17.87 18.89 10.37
N LEU A 44 -17.84 18.96 11.70
CA LEU A 44 -17.81 20.22 12.46
C LEU A 44 -16.54 20.33 13.31
N GLY A 45 -16.06 21.55 13.49
CA GLY A 45 -15.11 21.84 14.56
C GLY A 45 -13.64 21.73 14.17
N VAL A 46 -13.32 21.39 12.91
CA VAL A 46 -11.95 21.02 12.47
C VAL A 46 -10.92 22.10 12.82
N PHE A 47 -11.27 23.37 12.57
CA PHE A 47 -10.40 24.52 12.84
C PHE A 47 -10.98 25.51 13.85
N SER A 48 -11.93 25.07 14.68
CA SER A 48 -12.70 25.97 15.54
C SER A 48 -12.05 26.23 16.91
N TRP A 49 -10.79 25.83 17.17
CA TRP A 49 -10.18 25.95 18.51
C TRP A 49 -10.26 27.38 19.05
N SER A 50 -9.93 28.38 18.22
CA SER A 50 -9.98 29.79 18.68
C SER A 50 -11.41 30.28 19.00
N ALA A 51 -12.44 29.68 18.40
CA ALA A 51 -13.84 29.99 18.70
C ALA A 51 -14.33 29.23 19.95
N LEU A 52 -13.80 28.02 20.17
CA LEU A 52 -14.15 27.15 21.30
C LEU A 52 -13.41 27.53 22.59
N GLU A 53 -12.16 27.98 22.49
CA GLU A 53 -11.31 28.44 23.59
C GLU A 53 -10.58 29.74 23.18
N PRO A 54 -11.28 30.89 23.14
CA PRO A 54 -10.71 32.17 22.71
C PRO A 54 -9.59 32.67 23.64
N GLN A 55 -9.62 32.26 24.90
CA GLN A 55 -8.58 32.51 25.90
C GLN A 55 -8.34 31.22 26.67
N GLU A 56 -7.11 31.01 27.14
CA GLU A 56 -6.74 29.80 27.88
C GLU A 56 -7.68 29.52 29.06
N GLY A 57 -8.33 28.37 29.04
CA GLY A 57 -9.27 27.92 30.07
C GLY A 57 -10.67 28.52 29.99
N VAL A 58 -10.96 29.39 29.02
CA VAL A 58 -12.28 29.98 28.80
C VAL A 58 -12.96 29.28 27.63
N PHE A 59 -13.90 28.37 27.90
CA PHE A 59 -14.55 27.54 26.89
C PHE A 59 -15.95 28.03 26.51
N HIS A 60 -16.20 28.19 25.21
CA HIS A 60 -17.47 28.66 24.64
C HIS A 60 -18.10 27.58 23.75
N PHE A 61 -18.74 26.57 24.35
CA PHE A 61 -19.37 25.46 23.59
C PHE A 61 -20.83 25.68 23.21
N GLN A 62 -21.50 26.71 23.74
CA GLN A 62 -22.95 26.86 23.57
C GLN A 62 -23.36 26.95 22.10
N TRP A 63 -22.65 27.76 21.30
CA TRP A 63 -22.96 27.92 19.87
C TRP A 63 -22.83 26.59 19.09
N LEU A 64 -21.88 25.74 19.47
CA LEU A 64 -21.68 24.44 18.82
C LEU A 64 -22.76 23.45 19.23
N LYS A 65 -23.23 23.51 20.48
CA LYS A 65 -24.38 22.72 20.96
C LYS A 65 -25.66 23.13 20.23
N ASP A 66 -25.96 24.43 20.17
CA ASP A 66 -27.13 24.97 19.47
C ASP A 66 -27.12 24.58 17.99
N MET A 67 -25.94 24.58 17.36
CA MET A 67 -25.77 24.11 15.98
C MET A 67 -25.99 22.61 15.85
N ALA A 68 -25.45 21.81 16.78
CA ALA A 68 -25.61 20.37 16.78
C ALA A 68 -27.07 19.94 16.96
N ASP A 69 -27.80 20.59 17.86
CA ASP A 69 -29.25 20.41 18.03
C ASP A 69 -29.99 20.75 16.73
N ARG A 70 -29.69 21.91 16.13
CA ARG A 70 -30.33 22.34 14.87
C ARG A 70 -30.08 21.39 13.71
N LEU A 71 -28.86 20.85 13.58
CA LEU A 71 -28.53 19.85 12.56
C LEU A 71 -29.33 18.56 12.79
N TYR A 72 -29.39 18.10 14.04
CA TYR A 72 -30.12 16.89 14.42
C TYR A 72 -31.62 17.00 14.16
N ASP A 73 -32.22 18.13 14.52
CA ASP A 73 -33.64 18.44 14.25
C ASP A 73 -33.96 18.44 12.74
N ASN A 74 -32.94 18.64 11.90
CA ASN A 74 -33.04 18.56 10.46
C ASN A 74 -32.62 17.20 9.86
N GLY A 75 -32.34 16.20 10.70
CA GLY A 75 -31.95 14.85 10.29
C GLY A 75 -30.51 14.74 9.79
N ILE A 76 -29.65 15.71 10.13
CA ILE A 76 -28.25 15.77 9.74
C ILE A 76 -27.38 15.34 10.93
N HIS A 77 -26.54 14.32 10.72
CA HIS A 77 -25.60 13.83 11.72
C HIS A 77 -24.26 14.58 11.66
N ILE A 78 -23.41 14.36 12.65
CA ILE A 78 -22.18 15.11 12.87
C ILE A 78 -21.01 14.13 13.02
N ILE A 79 -19.98 14.34 12.20
CA ILE A 79 -18.62 13.90 12.48
C ILE A 79 -17.95 15.06 13.22
N LEU A 80 -17.73 14.90 14.53
CA LEU A 80 -17.23 16.00 15.35
C LEU A 80 -15.70 15.96 15.44
N ALA A 81 -15.02 17.06 15.13
CA ALA A 81 -13.58 17.09 15.08
C ALA A 81 -12.93 17.48 16.42
N THR A 82 -11.74 16.95 16.70
CA THR A 82 -10.82 17.59 17.65
C THR A 82 -10.10 18.74 16.95
N PRO A 83 -10.10 19.96 17.51
CA PRO A 83 -9.70 21.15 16.75
C PRO A 83 -8.18 21.35 16.71
N SER A 84 -7.40 20.28 16.87
CA SER A 84 -5.94 20.31 17.05
C SER A 84 -5.17 20.56 15.75
N GLY A 85 -5.82 20.49 14.58
CA GLY A 85 -5.22 20.81 13.27
C GLY A 85 -4.71 22.27 13.20
N SER A 86 -5.37 23.20 13.89
CA SER A 86 -4.88 24.58 14.03
C SER A 86 -5.06 25.11 15.45
N ARG A 87 -3.97 25.68 15.99
CA ARG A 87 -3.94 26.18 17.36
C ARG A 87 -4.23 27.68 17.43
N PRO A 88 -4.85 28.17 18.51
CA PRO A 88 -5.04 29.60 18.72
C PRO A 88 -3.72 30.37 18.86
N ARG A 89 -3.75 31.66 18.48
CA ARG A 89 -2.60 32.56 18.61
C ARG A 89 -2.10 32.67 20.05
N TRP A 90 -3.03 32.76 21.01
CA TRP A 90 -2.68 32.90 22.44
C TRP A 90 -1.78 31.75 22.93
N LEU A 91 -1.99 30.54 22.41
CA LEU A 91 -1.24 29.37 22.81
C LEU A 91 0.22 29.50 22.40
N SER A 92 0.47 29.84 21.14
CA SER A 92 1.84 30.00 20.62
C SER A 92 2.56 31.23 21.19
N GLN A 93 1.81 32.28 21.53
CA GLN A 93 2.37 33.50 22.12
C GLN A 93 2.83 33.25 23.56
N LYS A 94 2.03 32.50 24.33
CA LYS A 94 2.36 32.18 25.73
C LYS A 94 3.37 31.04 25.84
N TYR A 95 3.31 30.06 24.93
CA TYR A 95 4.14 28.86 24.93
C TYR A 95 4.81 28.66 23.56
N PRO A 96 5.91 29.39 23.26
CA PRO A 96 6.59 29.30 21.96
C PRO A 96 7.13 27.90 21.64
N GLU A 97 7.37 27.06 22.65
CA GLU A 97 7.82 25.67 22.52
C GLU A 97 6.81 24.76 21.80
N VAL A 98 5.54 25.17 21.67
CA VAL A 98 4.56 24.43 20.86
C VAL A 98 4.82 24.56 19.36
N LEU A 99 5.56 25.57 18.92
CA LEU A 99 5.90 25.80 17.52
C LEU A 99 6.98 24.82 17.05
N ARG A 100 6.86 24.34 15.81
CA ARG A 100 7.88 23.47 15.22
C ARG A 100 9.21 24.19 15.05
N MET A 101 10.27 23.39 15.00
CA MET A 101 11.58 23.82 14.54
C MET A 101 11.92 23.07 13.26
N ARG A 102 12.40 23.81 12.27
CA ARG A 102 12.91 23.31 11.00
C ARG A 102 14.15 22.45 11.21
N GLU A 103 14.53 21.73 10.16
CA GLU A 103 15.74 20.92 10.13
C GLU A 103 17.02 21.73 10.44
N ASP A 104 17.13 22.98 9.99
CA ASP A 104 18.22 23.93 10.35
C ASP A 104 18.15 24.44 11.82
N ARG A 105 17.26 23.88 12.65
CA ARG A 105 16.98 24.25 14.03
C ARG A 105 16.45 25.69 14.19
N ILE A 106 15.89 26.30 13.15
CA ILE A 106 15.16 27.57 13.26
C ILE A 106 13.71 27.30 13.66
N ARG A 107 13.24 27.98 14.70
CA ARG A 107 11.83 27.91 15.13
C ARG A 107 10.92 28.65 14.16
N TYR A 108 9.84 28.01 13.74
CA TYR A 108 8.80 28.67 12.96
C TYR A 108 8.12 29.79 13.76
N ARG A 109 7.62 30.80 13.06
CA ARG A 109 6.71 31.81 13.63
C ARG A 109 5.28 31.28 13.63
N TYR A 110 4.38 31.94 14.37
CA TYR A 110 2.94 31.68 14.24
C TYR A 110 2.45 32.02 12.84
N GLY A 111 1.63 31.13 12.26
CA GLY A 111 1.09 31.22 10.91
C GLY A 111 0.73 29.83 10.40
N GLU A 112 -0.02 29.80 9.30
CA GLU A 112 -0.55 28.57 8.67
C GLU A 112 -1.36 27.68 9.62
N ARG A 113 -1.71 26.48 9.15
CA ARG A 113 -2.19 25.35 9.95
C ARG A 113 -1.04 24.34 10.21
N HIS A 114 -1.27 23.34 11.05
CA HIS A 114 -0.36 22.21 11.33
C HIS A 114 1.04 22.54 11.91
N ASN A 115 1.39 23.81 12.18
CA ASN A 115 2.72 24.20 12.68
C ASN A 115 2.96 23.91 14.19
N HIS A 116 2.69 22.70 14.66
CA HIS A 116 2.80 22.35 16.09
C HIS A 116 3.68 21.13 16.35
N CYS A 117 4.43 21.15 17.45
CA CYS A 117 5.31 20.06 17.87
C CYS A 117 4.54 18.99 18.64
N TYR A 118 4.42 17.80 18.07
CA TYR A 118 3.74 16.65 18.69
C TYR A 118 4.43 16.14 19.97
N THR A 119 5.71 16.43 20.17
CA THR A 119 6.46 16.04 21.39
C THR A 119 6.30 17.06 22.52
N SER A 120 5.77 18.26 22.26
CA SER A 120 5.61 19.31 23.29
C SER A 120 4.65 18.88 24.40
N PRO A 121 5.10 18.77 25.67
CA PRO A 121 4.22 18.43 26.79
C PRO A 121 3.09 19.44 26.97
N VAL A 122 3.39 20.73 26.75
CA VAL A 122 2.39 21.80 26.84
C VAL A 122 1.35 21.64 25.73
N TYR A 123 1.77 21.37 24.49
CA TYR A 123 0.82 21.16 23.40
C TYR A 123 -0.08 19.95 23.67
N ARG A 124 0.50 18.82 24.10
CA ARG A 124 -0.25 17.61 24.49
C ARG A 124 -1.23 17.88 25.62
N GLN A 125 -0.82 18.61 26.66
CA GLN A 125 -1.71 18.94 27.77
C GLN A 125 -2.91 19.78 27.29
N LYS A 126 -2.65 20.78 26.43
CA LYS A 126 -3.68 21.69 25.93
C LYS A 126 -4.66 20.99 24.97
N VAL A 127 -4.14 20.21 24.03
CA VAL A 127 -4.96 19.35 23.16
C VAL A 127 -5.78 18.35 23.99
N GLY A 128 -5.14 17.69 24.97
CA GLY A 128 -5.86 16.75 25.85
C GLY A 128 -6.98 17.43 26.64
N THR A 129 -6.77 18.67 27.08
CA THR A 129 -7.78 19.46 27.82
C THR A 129 -8.97 19.81 26.94
N ILE A 130 -8.74 20.41 25.76
CA ILE A 130 -9.84 20.79 24.85
C ILE A 130 -10.60 19.54 24.36
N ASN A 131 -9.90 18.44 24.06
CA ASN A 131 -10.52 17.20 23.62
C ASN A 131 -11.40 16.59 24.72
N GLN A 132 -10.92 16.55 25.98
CA GLN A 132 -11.73 16.08 27.11
C GLN A 132 -12.97 16.97 27.31
N LYS A 133 -12.81 18.29 27.26
CA LYS A 133 -13.90 19.25 27.44
C LYS A 133 -14.95 19.16 26.33
N LEU A 134 -14.53 18.96 25.08
CA LEU A 134 -15.42 18.68 23.95
C LEU A 134 -16.15 17.35 24.12
N ALA A 135 -15.43 16.28 24.48
CA ALA A 135 -16.06 14.97 24.71
C ALA A 135 -17.07 15.03 25.86
N GLU A 136 -16.76 15.69 26.98
CA GLU A 136 -17.71 15.93 28.08
C GLU A 136 -18.98 16.63 27.60
N ALA A 137 -18.85 17.57 26.66
CA ALA A 137 -19.98 18.34 26.13
C ALA A 137 -20.83 17.59 25.11
N PHE A 138 -20.27 16.63 24.36
CA PHE A 138 -20.91 16.05 23.17
C PHE A 138 -21.01 14.51 23.14
N ARG A 139 -20.37 13.78 24.07
CA ARG A 139 -20.36 12.29 24.05
C ARG A 139 -21.75 11.64 24.06
N GLU A 140 -22.74 12.31 24.63
CA GLU A 140 -24.13 11.83 24.73
C GLU A 140 -25.04 12.47 23.67
N HIS A 141 -24.53 13.39 22.86
CA HIS A 141 -25.33 14.10 21.87
C HIS A 141 -25.68 13.16 20.69
N PRO A 142 -26.96 12.96 20.37
CA PRO A 142 -27.39 11.93 19.41
C PRO A 142 -26.99 12.21 17.96
N ALA A 143 -26.69 13.47 17.64
CA ALA A 143 -26.15 13.84 16.33
C ALA A 143 -24.70 13.36 16.11
N VAL A 144 -23.90 13.19 17.17
CA VAL A 144 -22.46 12.90 17.04
C VAL A 144 -22.27 11.40 16.86
N ILE A 145 -21.89 11.03 15.64
CA ILE A 145 -21.81 9.62 15.22
C ILE A 145 -20.37 9.11 15.09
N MET A 146 -19.39 10.01 14.95
CA MET A 146 -17.98 9.71 14.80
C MET A 146 -17.14 10.91 15.25
N TRP A 147 -15.89 10.66 15.66
CA TRP A 147 -14.89 11.69 15.90
C TRP A 147 -13.86 11.76 14.76
N HIS A 148 -13.62 12.95 14.26
CA HIS A 148 -12.51 13.27 13.35
C HIS A 148 -11.33 13.81 14.16
N ILE A 149 -10.22 13.10 14.23
CA ILE A 149 -9.10 13.49 15.08
C ILE A 149 -8.18 14.42 14.30
N SER A 150 -8.02 15.66 14.77
CA SER A 150 -7.19 16.69 14.13
C SER A 150 -7.64 16.97 12.69
N ASN A 151 -6.68 17.25 11.81
CA ASN A 151 -6.80 17.36 10.37
C ASN A 151 -5.44 17.05 9.72
N GLU A 152 -5.43 16.26 8.64
CA GLU A 152 -4.30 16.02 7.73
C GLU A 152 -2.92 16.09 8.41
N TYR A 153 -2.65 15.15 9.32
CA TYR A 153 -1.39 15.14 10.05
C TYR A 153 -0.20 15.23 9.10
N ASP A 154 0.67 16.22 9.33
CA ASP A 154 1.83 16.45 8.49
C ASP A 154 3.09 16.79 9.30
N GLY A 155 4.21 16.84 8.57
CA GLY A 155 5.41 17.60 8.86
C GLY A 155 6.26 17.15 10.04
N GLU A 156 7.43 17.79 10.16
CA GLU A 156 8.51 17.34 11.03
C GLU A 156 8.92 18.45 12.01
N CYS A 157 9.45 18.04 13.16
CA CYS A 157 9.97 18.98 14.15
C CYS A 157 11.31 18.50 14.68
N HIS A 158 12.31 19.37 14.60
CA HIS A 158 13.69 19.05 15.01
C HIS A 158 14.08 19.74 16.32
N CYS A 159 13.09 20.11 17.14
CA CYS A 159 13.33 20.82 18.40
C CYS A 159 14.01 19.91 19.44
N PRO A 160 14.60 20.47 20.52
CA PRO A 160 15.28 19.67 21.55
C PRO A 160 14.44 18.54 22.15
N LEU A 161 13.11 18.71 22.22
CA LEU A 161 12.20 17.67 22.70
C LEU A 161 12.14 16.49 21.71
N CYS A 162 12.02 16.77 20.42
CA CYS A 162 12.02 15.77 19.36
C CYS A 162 13.37 15.07 19.24
N GLN A 163 14.49 15.79 19.39
CA GLN A 163 15.82 15.18 19.46
C GLN A 163 15.90 14.15 20.60
N LYS A 164 15.44 14.51 21.80
CA LYS A 164 15.42 13.61 22.96
C LYS A 164 14.51 12.39 22.72
N ALA A 165 13.34 12.61 22.14
CA ALA A 165 12.40 11.53 21.83
C ALA A 165 12.98 10.57 20.77
N PHE A 166 13.63 11.10 19.73
CA PHE A 166 14.29 10.30 18.70
C PHE A 166 15.42 9.44 19.26
N ARG A 167 16.30 10.01 20.10
CA ARG A 167 17.35 9.25 20.80
C ARG A 167 16.78 8.13 21.66
N SER A 168 15.65 8.39 22.32
CA SER A 168 14.97 7.38 23.14
C SER A 168 14.37 6.27 22.27
N TRP A 169 13.77 6.63 21.13
CA TRP A 169 13.25 5.69 20.14
C TRP A 169 14.36 4.80 19.56
N LEU A 170 15.50 5.38 19.17
CA LEU A 170 16.66 4.64 18.68
C LEU A 170 17.21 3.67 19.73
N LYS A 171 17.30 4.12 20.99
CA LYS A 171 17.72 3.26 22.10
C LYS A 171 16.77 2.07 22.28
N ASN A 172 15.46 2.28 22.18
CA ASN A 172 14.48 1.21 22.27
C ASN A 172 14.52 0.26 21.06
N LYS A 173 14.86 0.76 19.87
CA LYS A 173 14.95 -0.07 18.65
C LYS A 173 16.23 -0.90 18.63
N TYR A 174 17.38 -0.27 18.84
CA TYR A 174 18.69 -0.90 18.64
C TYR A 174 19.32 -1.44 19.92
N GLN A 175 18.84 -1.02 21.10
CA GLN A 175 19.34 -1.38 22.44
C GLN A 175 20.76 -0.86 22.75
N THR A 176 21.70 -0.98 21.81
CA THR A 176 23.11 -0.59 21.92
C THR A 176 23.54 0.29 20.74
N THR A 177 24.56 1.12 20.95
CA THR A 177 25.15 1.92 19.87
C THR A 177 25.89 1.05 18.87
N ASP A 178 26.48 -0.08 19.28
CA ASP A 178 27.11 -1.03 18.35
C ASP A 178 26.11 -1.58 17.32
N ALA A 179 24.91 -1.95 17.77
CA ALA A 179 23.86 -2.41 16.87
C ALA A 179 23.37 -1.31 15.92
N LEU A 180 23.25 -0.06 16.41
CA LEU A 180 22.92 1.10 15.56
C LEU A 180 24.03 1.38 14.54
N ASN A 181 25.28 1.44 15.00
CA ASN A 181 26.44 1.70 14.16
C ASN A 181 26.58 0.64 13.07
N HIS A 182 26.36 -0.63 13.42
CA HIS A 182 26.32 -1.72 12.46
C HIS A 182 25.17 -1.55 11.47
N ALA A 183 23.94 -1.28 11.95
CA ALA A 183 22.76 -1.15 11.10
C ALA A 183 22.76 0.10 10.20
N TRP A 184 23.53 1.14 10.53
CA TRP A 184 23.66 2.35 9.74
C TRP A 184 25.00 2.44 8.99
N TRP A 185 25.87 1.44 9.13
CA TRP A 185 27.22 1.42 8.53
C TRP A 185 28.04 2.67 8.85
N THR A 186 27.96 3.14 10.10
CA THR A 186 28.53 4.43 10.54
C THR A 186 30.06 4.48 10.51
N SER A 187 30.74 3.35 10.29
CA SER A 187 32.19 3.36 10.04
C SER A 187 32.55 4.11 8.76
N PHE A 188 31.62 4.18 7.80
CA PHE A 188 31.76 4.99 6.60
C PHE A 188 31.83 6.47 6.97
N TRP A 189 32.84 7.17 6.42
CA TRP A 189 33.15 8.57 6.74
C TRP A 189 33.35 8.90 8.22
N SER A 190 33.67 7.90 9.06
CA SER A 190 33.93 8.10 10.50
C SER A 190 32.74 8.65 11.29
N HIS A 191 31.52 8.23 10.95
CA HIS A 191 30.28 8.65 11.63
C HIS A 191 29.92 7.81 12.87
N THR A 192 30.81 6.94 13.35
CA THR A 192 30.56 6.04 14.49
C THR A 192 30.12 6.81 15.74
N TYR A 193 29.01 6.38 16.34
CA TYR A 193 28.48 6.94 17.58
C TYR A 193 28.90 6.11 18.80
N ASP A 194 29.56 6.74 19.77
CA ASP A 194 29.90 6.16 21.07
C ASP A 194 28.70 6.18 22.04
N SER A 195 27.72 7.06 21.78
CA SER A 195 26.52 7.21 22.59
C SER A 195 25.34 7.68 21.75
N PHE A 196 24.13 7.22 22.09
CA PHE A 196 22.89 7.76 21.52
C PHE A 196 22.75 9.29 21.75
N CYS A 197 23.45 9.88 22.72
CA CYS A 197 23.43 11.34 22.94
C CYS A 197 24.07 12.14 21.82
N GLN A 198 24.96 11.54 21.02
CA GLN A 198 25.62 12.16 19.87
C GLN A 198 24.73 12.20 18.63
N VAL A 199 23.67 11.39 18.59
CA VAL A 199 22.77 11.34 17.43
C VAL A 199 21.92 12.61 17.37
N GLU A 200 21.84 13.22 16.21
CA GLU A 200 20.92 14.31 15.90
C GLU A 200 20.04 13.89 14.73
N SER A 201 18.82 14.42 14.64
CA SER A 201 17.99 14.25 13.45
C SER A 201 18.66 14.83 12.20
N PRO A 202 18.29 14.39 11.00
CA PRO A 202 18.74 14.98 9.74
C PRO A 202 18.67 16.52 9.73
N SER A 203 19.63 17.13 9.03
CA SER A 203 19.78 18.58 8.92
C SER A 203 20.74 18.96 7.80
N SER A 204 20.35 19.89 6.93
CA SER A 204 21.21 20.52 5.92
C SER A 204 22.43 21.24 6.47
N LEU A 205 22.43 21.58 7.77
CA LEU A 205 23.60 22.11 8.51
C LEU A 205 24.44 21.01 9.20
N GLY A 206 24.06 19.75 9.07
CA GLY A 206 24.61 18.61 9.80
C GLY A 206 24.66 17.36 8.95
N GLU A 207 24.21 16.23 9.51
CA GLU A 207 24.29 14.92 8.87
C GLU A 207 23.02 14.57 8.09
N GLU A 208 23.16 14.31 6.79
CA GLU A 208 22.11 13.77 5.90
C GLU A 208 22.65 12.67 4.96
N GLY A 209 23.93 12.34 5.03
CA GLY A 209 24.57 11.30 4.22
C GLY A 209 24.34 9.88 4.76
N LEU A 210 24.06 9.74 6.06
CA LEU A 210 23.66 8.46 6.66
C LEU A 210 22.24 8.08 6.25
N HIS A 211 22.14 7.18 5.27
CA HIS A 211 20.86 6.67 4.80
C HIS A 211 20.02 6.05 5.94
N GLY A 212 20.66 5.29 6.84
CA GLY A 212 19.99 4.73 8.02
C GLY A 212 19.36 5.78 8.94
N LEU A 213 20.05 6.91 9.16
CA LEU A 213 19.57 8.04 9.95
C LEU A 213 18.33 8.68 9.30
N ASN A 214 18.39 8.96 8.00
CA ASN A 214 17.29 9.59 7.28
C ASN A 214 16.03 8.72 7.29
N LEU A 215 16.19 7.42 7.01
CA LEU A 215 15.06 6.48 6.98
C LEU A 215 14.45 6.31 8.38
N ASP A 216 15.28 6.18 9.41
CA ASP A 216 14.81 6.05 10.78
C ASP A 216 14.20 7.32 11.33
N TRP A 217 14.62 8.50 10.86
CA TRP A 217 13.94 9.74 11.18
C TRP A 217 12.51 9.75 10.63
N LYS A 218 12.28 9.33 9.37
CA LYS A 218 10.91 9.22 8.80
C LYS A 218 10.03 8.21 9.56
N ARG A 219 10.60 7.06 9.93
CA ARG A 219 9.93 6.06 10.80
C ARG A 219 9.59 6.64 12.17
N PHE A 220 10.52 7.38 12.77
CA PHE A 220 10.30 8.06 14.04
C PHE A 220 9.21 9.13 13.93
N VAL A 221 9.19 9.95 12.87
CA VAL A 221 8.15 10.95 12.62
C VAL A 221 6.78 10.26 12.54
N THR A 222 6.66 9.16 11.80
CA THR A 222 5.43 8.35 11.76
C THR A 222 5.04 7.85 13.15
N THR A 223 5.98 7.26 13.89
CA THR A 223 5.74 6.76 15.26
C THR A 223 5.29 7.89 16.20
N GLN A 224 5.91 9.05 16.10
CA GLN A 224 5.63 10.20 16.95
C GLN A 224 4.25 10.80 16.66
N THR A 225 3.86 10.86 15.38
CA THR A 225 2.52 11.28 14.95
C THR A 225 1.46 10.28 15.42
N ALA A 226 1.70 8.97 15.26
CA ALA A 226 0.79 7.92 15.75
C ALA A 226 0.60 7.97 17.28
N ASP A 227 1.68 8.18 18.05
CA ASP A 227 1.57 8.35 19.51
C ASP A 227 0.77 9.61 19.91
N PHE A 228 0.91 10.70 19.15
CA PHE A 228 0.13 11.91 19.39
C PHE A 228 -1.36 11.72 19.02
N LEU A 229 -1.66 11.09 17.89
CA LEU A 229 -3.01 10.68 17.53
C LEU A 229 -3.66 9.82 18.63
N LEU A 230 -2.93 8.83 19.15
CA LEU A 230 -3.38 8.02 20.28
C LEU A 230 -3.57 8.82 21.57
N HIS A 231 -2.78 9.86 21.80
CA HIS A 231 -2.98 10.78 22.93
C HIS A 231 -4.31 11.54 22.81
N GLU A 232 -4.67 11.99 21.61
CA GLU A 232 -5.96 12.63 21.36
C GLU A 232 -7.13 11.65 21.55
N VAL A 233 -7.04 10.46 20.96
CA VAL A 233 -8.06 9.41 21.12
C VAL A 233 -8.24 9.03 22.59
N ARG A 234 -7.12 8.82 23.33
CA ARG A 234 -7.17 8.54 24.78
C ARG A 234 -7.86 9.66 25.56
N SER A 235 -7.62 10.91 25.19
CA SER A 235 -8.26 12.06 25.84
C SER A 235 -9.79 12.03 25.66
N LEU A 236 -10.28 11.68 24.47
CA LEU A 236 -11.72 11.46 24.24
C LEU A 236 -12.26 10.29 25.05
N ARG A 237 -11.55 9.16 25.08
CA ARG A 237 -11.97 7.96 25.81
C ARG A 237 -12.03 8.19 27.32
N MET A 238 -11.08 8.94 27.90
CA MET A 238 -11.10 9.31 29.32
C MET A 238 -12.34 10.09 29.72
N ALA A 239 -12.86 10.93 28.82
CA ALA A 239 -14.10 11.67 29.01
C ALA A 239 -15.36 10.82 28.73
N GLY A 240 -15.21 9.54 28.37
CA GLY A 240 -16.33 8.61 28.13
C GLY A 240 -16.92 8.66 26.72
N ALA A 241 -16.28 9.33 25.75
CA ALA A 241 -16.71 9.28 24.36
C ALA A 241 -16.29 7.94 23.74
N LEU A 242 -17.26 7.12 23.32
CA LEU A 242 -17.03 5.77 22.78
C LEU A 242 -17.33 5.66 21.27
N GLN A 243 -17.75 6.75 20.63
CA GLN A 243 -17.98 6.80 19.19
C GLN A 243 -16.70 6.43 18.41
N PRO A 244 -16.82 5.86 17.20
CA PRO A 244 -15.66 5.55 16.35
C PRO A 244 -14.78 6.77 16.07
N VAL A 245 -13.50 6.54 15.80
CA VAL A 245 -12.52 7.57 15.45
C VAL A 245 -11.95 7.37 14.05
N THR A 246 -11.69 8.48 13.37
CA THR A 246 -10.97 8.54 12.09
C THR A 246 -10.07 9.78 12.05
N THR A 247 -9.21 9.87 11.04
CA THR A 247 -8.49 11.09 10.64
C THR A 247 -8.33 11.03 9.13
N ASN A 248 -8.37 12.18 8.46
CA ASN A 248 -8.14 12.28 7.03
C ASN A 248 -6.66 12.14 6.66
N PHE A 249 -6.41 11.27 5.68
CA PHE A 249 -5.14 11.11 4.98
C PHE A 249 -5.14 11.89 3.66
N MET A 250 -3.97 12.12 3.09
CA MET A 250 -3.76 12.91 1.89
C MET A 250 -3.30 12.04 0.70
N GLU A 251 -3.58 12.51 -0.51
CA GLU A 251 -3.17 11.87 -1.77
C GLU A 251 -1.64 11.74 -1.89
N ASP A 252 -1.16 10.52 -2.13
CA ASP A 252 0.26 10.16 -2.32
C ASP A 252 1.25 10.82 -1.33
N TYR A 253 0.81 11.09 -0.10
CA TYR A 253 1.61 11.85 0.85
C TYR A 253 2.78 11.03 1.40
N THR A 254 3.99 11.53 1.20
CA THR A 254 5.24 10.83 1.55
C THR A 254 5.78 11.16 2.92
N GLY A 255 5.14 12.05 3.69
CA GLY A 255 5.64 12.45 5.01
C GLY A 255 5.36 11.42 6.13
N LEU A 256 4.42 10.49 5.90
CA LEU A 256 4.00 9.51 6.90
C LEU A 256 3.74 8.15 6.26
N ASN A 257 3.90 7.08 7.04
CA ASN A 257 3.46 5.73 6.66
C ASN A 257 2.02 5.50 7.17
N TYR A 258 1.03 5.69 6.28
CA TYR A 258 -0.39 5.61 6.65
C TYR A 258 -0.86 4.24 7.16
N PRO A 259 -0.42 3.09 6.63
CA PRO A 259 -0.69 1.78 7.25
C PRO A 259 -0.39 1.72 8.75
N GLU A 260 0.67 2.38 9.24
CA GLU A 260 0.96 2.44 10.67
C GLU A 260 -0.06 3.27 11.45
N LEU A 261 -0.48 4.43 10.91
CA LEU A 261 -1.51 5.26 11.54
C LEU A 261 -2.89 4.55 11.54
N ALA A 262 -3.23 3.86 10.45
CA ALA A 262 -4.50 3.18 10.27
C ALA A 262 -4.77 2.09 11.33
N LYS A 263 -3.72 1.52 11.93
CA LYS A 263 -3.83 0.56 13.05
C LYS A 263 -4.57 1.15 14.26
N HIS A 264 -4.55 2.47 14.43
CA HIS A 264 -5.13 3.17 15.57
C HIS A 264 -6.51 3.79 15.31
N LEU A 265 -7.05 3.62 14.09
CA LEU A 265 -8.33 4.19 13.68
C LEU A 265 -9.41 3.11 13.57
N ASP A 266 -10.66 3.48 13.77
CA ASP A 266 -11.80 2.59 13.51
C ASP A 266 -12.11 2.52 12.00
N TYR A 267 -12.05 3.67 11.33
CA TYR A 267 -12.22 3.84 9.89
C TYR A 267 -11.03 4.59 9.30
N VAL A 268 -10.56 4.14 8.13
CA VAL A 268 -9.64 4.93 7.30
C VAL A 268 -10.45 6.00 6.59
N SER A 269 -9.92 7.21 6.54
CA SER A 269 -10.50 8.27 5.73
C SER A 269 -9.43 9.05 5.00
N TRP A 270 -9.77 9.66 3.87
CA TRP A 270 -8.83 10.47 3.11
C TRP A 270 -9.51 11.54 2.26
N ASP A 271 -8.69 12.48 1.79
CA ASP A 271 -9.09 13.66 1.04
C ASP A 271 -8.68 13.52 -0.43
N SER A 272 -9.64 13.62 -1.34
CA SER A 272 -9.49 13.29 -2.76
C SER A 272 -9.69 14.51 -3.66
N TYR A 273 -8.59 15.01 -4.24
CA TYR A 273 -8.57 16.19 -5.12
C TYR A 273 -7.89 15.93 -6.48
N PRO A 274 -8.39 14.96 -7.26
CA PRO A 274 -7.84 14.64 -8.57
C PRO A 274 -7.75 15.84 -9.51
N ILE A 275 -6.59 15.98 -10.16
CA ILE A 275 -6.32 17.04 -11.14
C ILE A 275 -6.85 16.61 -12.51
N TRP A 276 -8.17 16.69 -12.69
CA TRP A 276 -8.81 16.23 -13.93
C TRP A 276 -8.48 17.06 -15.18
N HIS A 277 -8.00 18.29 -15.02
CA HIS A 277 -7.76 19.21 -16.13
C HIS A 277 -6.43 18.97 -16.85
N GLN A 278 -6.08 17.70 -17.02
CA GLN A 278 -4.96 17.24 -17.82
C GLN A 278 -5.39 16.96 -19.25
N PRO A 279 -4.46 16.91 -20.23
CA PRO A 279 -4.78 16.52 -21.60
C PRO A 279 -5.47 15.15 -21.70
N GLU A 280 -5.13 14.24 -20.78
CA GLU A 280 -5.69 12.89 -20.67
C GLU A 280 -6.31 12.68 -19.28
N TYR A 281 -7.56 12.20 -19.23
CA TYR A 281 -8.30 11.96 -17.98
C TYR A 281 -8.03 10.58 -17.38
N LEU A 282 -7.66 9.61 -18.22
CA LEU A 282 -7.49 8.22 -17.81
C LEU A 282 -6.37 8.03 -16.78
N PRO A 283 -5.18 8.63 -16.93
CA PRO A 283 -4.12 8.52 -15.91
C PRO A 283 -4.58 9.01 -14.54
N THR A 284 -5.26 10.16 -14.48
CA THR A 284 -5.83 10.69 -13.23
C THR A 284 -6.84 9.73 -12.60
N ALA A 285 -7.70 9.09 -13.42
CA ALA A 285 -8.64 8.10 -12.92
C ALA A 285 -7.93 6.87 -12.33
N TYR A 286 -6.88 6.38 -12.98
CA TYR A 286 -6.10 5.25 -12.45
C TYR A 286 -5.38 5.62 -11.15
N GLU A 287 -4.73 6.78 -11.09
CA GLU A 287 -4.05 7.28 -9.89
C GLU A 287 -5.03 7.41 -8.72
N THR A 288 -6.17 8.08 -8.94
CA THR A 288 -7.22 8.24 -7.93
C THR A 288 -7.77 6.88 -7.48
N GLY A 289 -7.96 5.94 -8.42
CA GLY A 289 -8.42 4.59 -8.12
C GLY A 289 -7.43 3.80 -7.28
N MET A 290 -6.14 3.91 -7.59
CA MET A 290 -5.06 3.27 -6.82
C MET A 290 -5.03 3.81 -5.38
N GLN A 291 -5.24 5.11 -5.20
CA GLN A 291 -5.34 5.72 -3.87
C GLN A 291 -6.58 5.25 -3.12
N HIS A 292 -7.75 5.15 -3.77
CA HIS A 292 -8.93 4.53 -3.14
C HIS A 292 -8.67 3.08 -2.71
N ASP A 293 -8.02 2.29 -3.56
CA ASP A 293 -7.67 0.90 -3.27
C ASP A 293 -6.68 0.80 -2.11
N LEU A 294 -5.69 1.70 -2.04
CA LEU A 294 -4.77 1.81 -0.90
C LEU A 294 -5.53 2.07 0.41
N MET A 295 -6.45 3.04 0.43
CA MET A 295 -7.24 3.35 1.64
C MET A 295 -8.14 2.19 2.08
N ARG A 296 -8.78 1.48 1.12
CA ARG A 296 -9.58 0.28 1.40
C ARG A 296 -8.71 -0.84 2.00
N SER A 297 -7.54 -1.07 1.41
CA SER A 297 -6.67 -2.22 1.68
C SER A 297 -5.99 -2.15 3.05
N MET A 298 -5.77 -0.95 3.62
CA MET A 298 -5.14 -0.81 4.95
C MET A 298 -5.88 -1.54 6.08
N LYS A 299 -7.21 -1.68 5.97
CA LYS A 299 -8.04 -2.40 6.97
C LYS A 299 -8.96 -3.45 6.35
N HIS A 300 -8.90 -3.67 5.03
CA HIS A 300 -9.83 -4.49 4.25
C HIS A 300 -11.30 -4.23 4.63
N LYS A 301 -11.66 -2.95 4.72
CA LYS A 301 -12.98 -2.45 5.12
C LYS A 301 -13.34 -1.23 4.28
N PRO A 302 -14.64 -0.87 4.19
CA PRO A 302 -15.02 0.40 3.62
C PRO A 302 -14.31 1.57 4.29
N PHE A 303 -13.89 2.54 3.49
CA PHE A 303 -13.22 3.75 3.94
C PHE A 303 -14.14 4.98 3.76
N LEU A 304 -13.75 6.12 4.30
CA LEU A 304 -14.45 7.38 4.12
C LEU A 304 -13.67 8.27 3.13
N MET A 305 -14.32 8.74 2.08
CA MET A 305 -13.84 9.94 1.38
C MET A 305 -14.31 11.14 2.23
N MET A 306 -13.39 11.71 3.01
CA MET A 306 -13.68 12.75 4.02
C MET A 306 -13.76 14.12 3.38
N GLU A 307 -12.89 14.39 2.42
CA GLU A 307 -12.94 15.62 1.63
C GLU A 307 -12.81 15.32 0.13
N SER A 308 -13.44 16.20 -0.64
CA SER A 308 -13.27 16.35 -2.09
C SER A 308 -13.78 17.74 -2.48
N SER A 309 -13.45 18.24 -3.66
CA SER A 309 -14.04 19.50 -4.12
C SER A 309 -15.30 19.28 -4.95
N PRO A 310 -16.41 19.97 -4.69
CA PRO A 310 -17.56 19.98 -5.60
C PRO A 310 -17.28 20.83 -6.86
N SER A 311 -16.20 21.61 -6.88
CA SER A 311 -15.79 22.44 -8.03
C SER A 311 -14.26 22.48 -8.15
N GLY A 312 -13.68 23.61 -8.55
CA GLY A 312 -12.23 23.83 -8.50
C GLY A 312 -11.70 23.95 -7.07
N VAL A 313 -10.40 23.81 -6.89
CA VAL A 313 -9.70 24.06 -5.62
C VAL A 313 -9.09 25.46 -5.61
N ASN A 314 -8.30 25.84 -4.61
CA ASN A 314 -7.61 27.13 -4.54
C ASN A 314 -6.07 27.04 -4.65
N TRP A 315 -5.50 25.84 -4.54
CA TRP A 315 -4.05 25.62 -4.37
C TRP A 315 -3.35 25.03 -5.60
N GLN A 316 -4.09 24.56 -6.60
CA GLN A 316 -3.51 24.13 -7.88
C GLN A 316 -2.98 25.33 -8.67
N GLU A 317 -1.91 25.11 -9.45
CA GLU A 317 -1.29 26.14 -10.31
C GLU A 317 -2.32 26.88 -11.18
N VAL A 318 -3.24 26.11 -11.77
CA VAL A 318 -4.44 26.64 -12.43
C VAL A 318 -5.66 25.91 -11.88
N SER A 319 -6.40 26.62 -11.04
CA SER A 319 -7.62 26.09 -10.42
C SER A 319 -8.80 26.14 -11.41
N CYS A 320 -9.04 25.01 -12.09
CA CYS A 320 -10.07 24.87 -13.10
C CYS A 320 -11.41 24.37 -12.51
N LEU A 321 -12.52 24.79 -13.12
CA LEU A 321 -13.85 24.27 -12.79
C LEU A 321 -14.05 22.88 -13.37
N LYS A 322 -14.56 21.93 -12.58
CA LYS A 322 -14.94 20.59 -13.05
C LYS A 322 -15.83 20.66 -14.30
N ARG A 323 -15.61 19.76 -15.25
CA ARG A 323 -16.52 19.57 -16.39
C ARG A 323 -17.87 19.01 -15.90
N PRO A 324 -18.99 19.32 -16.59
CA PRO A 324 -20.30 18.79 -16.19
C PRO A 324 -20.29 17.27 -16.04
N GLY A 325 -20.90 16.76 -14.97
CA GLY A 325 -21.03 15.32 -14.68
C GLY A 325 -19.83 14.69 -13.97
N LEU A 326 -18.66 15.34 -14.00
CA LEU A 326 -17.43 14.84 -13.38
C LEU A 326 -17.54 14.76 -11.85
N LEU A 327 -18.33 15.63 -11.23
CA LEU A 327 -18.60 15.57 -9.78
C LEU A 327 -19.21 14.22 -9.39
N MET A 328 -20.29 13.84 -10.07
CA MET A 328 -20.96 12.56 -9.83
C MET A 328 -20.05 11.39 -10.21
N THR A 329 -19.33 11.48 -11.33
CA THR A 329 -18.38 10.44 -11.74
C THR A 329 -17.29 10.21 -10.69
N SER A 330 -16.63 11.26 -10.18
CA SER A 330 -15.61 11.10 -9.12
C SER A 330 -16.22 10.55 -7.83
N SER A 331 -17.42 10.97 -7.47
CA SER A 331 -18.12 10.49 -6.28
C SER A 331 -18.45 9.00 -6.37
N LEU A 332 -19.02 8.56 -7.49
CA LEU A 332 -19.34 7.15 -7.72
C LEU A 332 -18.09 6.29 -7.96
N HIS A 333 -17.00 6.87 -8.45
CA HIS A 333 -15.70 6.20 -8.54
C HIS A 333 -15.19 5.79 -7.15
N ALA A 334 -15.27 6.69 -6.17
CA ALA A 334 -14.93 6.37 -4.78
C ALA A 334 -15.83 5.24 -4.22
N ILE A 335 -17.15 5.33 -4.42
CA ILE A 335 -18.09 4.29 -4.00
C ILE A 335 -17.78 2.94 -4.66
N ALA A 336 -17.47 2.91 -5.95
CA ALA A 336 -17.12 1.70 -6.68
C ALA A 336 -15.84 1.03 -6.16
N HIS A 337 -14.90 1.83 -5.62
CA HIS A 337 -13.68 1.35 -4.98
C HIS A 337 -13.87 1.00 -3.48
N GLY A 338 -15.08 1.14 -2.94
CA GLY A 338 -15.44 0.71 -1.59
C GLY A 338 -15.56 1.84 -0.56
N ALA A 339 -15.65 3.11 -0.99
CA ALA A 339 -15.98 4.19 -0.07
C ALA A 339 -17.41 4.03 0.47
N CYS A 340 -17.61 4.35 1.75
CA CYS A 340 -18.92 4.43 2.38
C CYS A 340 -19.38 5.87 2.67
N SER A 341 -18.63 6.85 2.16
CA SER A 341 -18.96 8.27 2.20
C SER A 341 -18.61 8.98 0.90
N VAL A 342 -19.33 10.07 0.63
CA VAL A 342 -18.94 11.12 -0.32
C VAL A 342 -19.08 12.44 0.41
N GLN A 343 -17.96 13.10 0.68
CA GLN A 343 -17.94 14.35 1.42
C GLN A 343 -17.16 15.43 0.67
N PHE A 344 -17.52 16.68 0.94
CA PHE A 344 -16.97 17.86 0.28
C PHE A 344 -16.26 18.77 1.28
N PHE A 345 -15.09 19.26 0.91
CA PHE A 345 -14.56 20.51 1.44
C PHE A 345 -14.99 21.61 0.46
N GLN A 346 -15.98 22.43 0.78
CA GLN A 346 -16.77 22.46 2.01
C GLN A 346 -18.26 22.72 1.69
N ILE A 347 -19.14 22.71 2.70
CA ILE A 347 -20.58 22.95 2.50
C ILE A 347 -20.85 24.36 1.99
N ARG A 348 -20.30 25.39 2.63
CA ARG A 348 -20.46 26.79 2.21
C ARG A 348 -19.10 27.43 1.98
N GLN A 349 -18.93 28.05 0.82
CA GLN A 349 -17.69 28.71 0.46
C GLN A 349 -17.32 29.78 1.49
N SER A 350 -16.06 29.77 1.94
CA SER A 350 -15.63 30.66 3.02
C SER A 350 -15.82 32.13 2.65
N ARG A 351 -16.24 32.92 3.65
CA ARG A 351 -16.44 34.38 3.54
C ARG A 351 -15.13 35.14 3.25
N GLY A 352 -13.99 34.55 3.61
CA GLY A 352 -12.66 35.15 3.45
C GLY A 352 -11.54 34.13 3.74
N GLY A 353 -10.32 34.64 3.94
CA GLY A 353 -9.16 33.80 4.23
C GLY A 353 -8.46 33.23 2.99
N PHE A 354 -7.54 32.29 3.24
CA PHE A 354 -6.69 31.67 2.22
C PHE A 354 -7.50 30.85 1.20
N GLU A 355 -8.56 30.17 1.67
CA GLU A 355 -9.34 29.20 0.87
C GLU A 355 -10.69 29.74 0.37
N LYS A 356 -10.92 31.07 0.42
CA LYS A 356 -12.20 31.68 -0.01
C LYS A 356 -12.61 31.34 -1.44
N PHE A 357 -11.68 30.95 -2.32
CA PHE A 357 -11.96 30.55 -3.70
C PHE A 357 -11.97 29.04 -3.91
N HIS A 358 -11.77 28.24 -2.86
CA HIS A 358 -11.99 26.80 -2.94
C HIS A 358 -13.48 26.54 -3.21
N GLY A 359 -13.80 25.64 -4.13
CA GLY A 359 -15.18 25.26 -4.46
C GLY A 359 -15.94 24.73 -3.25
N ALA A 360 -17.25 24.96 -3.22
CA ALA A 360 -18.14 24.50 -2.16
C ALA A 360 -19.51 24.08 -2.73
N VAL A 361 -20.30 23.38 -1.93
CA VAL A 361 -21.67 22.99 -2.30
C VAL A 361 -22.53 24.24 -2.53
N ILE A 362 -22.42 25.19 -1.60
CA ILE A 362 -23.04 26.51 -1.66
C ILE A 362 -21.92 27.53 -1.91
N ASP A 363 -21.90 28.10 -3.11
CA ASP A 363 -20.90 29.10 -3.50
C ASP A 363 -21.17 30.49 -2.87
N HIS A 364 -20.36 31.49 -3.23
CA HIS A 364 -20.54 32.87 -2.78
C HIS A 364 -21.87 33.51 -3.19
N TYR A 365 -22.49 33.06 -4.29
CA TYR A 365 -23.80 33.56 -4.71
C TYR A 365 -24.91 33.04 -3.78
N GLY A 366 -24.77 31.82 -3.27
CA GLY A 366 -25.62 31.30 -2.19
C GLY A 366 -27.01 30.84 -2.63
N GLY A 367 -27.24 30.71 -3.94
CA GLY A 367 -28.47 30.15 -4.53
C GLY A 367 -28.35 28.68 -4.89
N GLU A 368 -29.49 28.04 -5.16
CA GLU A 368 -29.60 26.61 -5.53
C GLU A 368 -29.67 26.35 -7.04
N ASP A 369 -29.72 27.41 -7.86
CA ASP A 369 -29.78 27.36 -9.31
C ASP A 369 -28.40 27.29 -9.99
N THR A 370 -27.34 27.06 -9.21
CA THR A 370 -26.00 26.83 -9.76
C THR A 370 -25.88 25.40 -10.31
N ARG A 371 -25.01 25.21 -11.30
CA ARG A 371 -24.72 23.86 -11.84
C ARG A 371 -24.18 22.95 -10.74
N VAL A 372 -23.26 23.46 -9.92
CA VAL A 372 -22.61 22.69 -8.85
C VAL A 372 -23.64 22.20 -7.83
N PHE A 373 -24.54 23.08 -7.37
CA PHE A 373 -25.57 22.68 -6.41
C PHE A 373 -26.52 21.61 -6.97
N ARG A 374 -26.90 21.72 -8.26
CA ARG A 374 -27.69 20.69 -8.93
C ARG A 374 -26.96 19.35 -9.01
N GLU A 375 -25.69 19.34 -9.43
CA GLU A 375 -24.90 18.10 -9.54
C GLU A 375 -24.65 17.43 -8.17
N VAL A 376 -24.46 18.23 -7.11
CA VAL A 376 -24.43 17.72 -5.73
C VAL A 376 -25.78 17.08 -5.40
N THR A 377 -26.90 17.77 -5.64
CA THR A 377 -28.24 17.23 -5.38
C THR A 377 -28.51 15.92 -6.12
N GLU A 378 -28.14 15.85 -7.41
CA GLU A 378 -28.26 14.65 -8.25
C GLU A 378 -27.40 13.49 -7.70
N THR A 379 -26.18 13.79 -7.24
CA THR A 379 -25.30 12.80 -6.60
C THR A 379 -25.91 12.26 -5.31
N GLY A 380 -26.49 13.12 -4.47
CA GLY A 380 -27.20 12.71 -3.26
C GLY A 380 -28.38 11.77 -3.55
N ILE A 381 -29.19 12.08 -4.58
CA ILE A 381 -30.28 11.20 -5.04
C ILE A 381 -29.76 9.85 -5.52
N ALA A 382 -28.64 9.83 -6.26
CA ALA A 382 -28.02 8.60 -6.72
C ALA A 382 -27.54 7.74 -5.54
N LEU A 383 -26.93 8.34 -4.51
CA LEU A 383 -26.50 7.63 -3.30
C LEU A 383 -27.67 7.05 -2.50
N GLU A 384 -28.80 7.77 -2.40
CA GLU A 384 -30.03 7.24 -1.78
C GLU A 384 -30.53 5.99 -2.53
N ALA A 385 -30.52 6.02 -3.87
CA ALA A 385 -30.92 4.89 -4.71
C ALA A 385 -29.95 3.69 -4.58
N LEU A 386 -28.67 3.94 -4.33
CA LEU A 386 -27.63 2.93 -4.13
C LEU A 386 -27.54 2.41 -2.69
N SER A 387 -28.32 2.91 -1.74
CA SER A 387 -28.25 2.53 -0.32
C SER A 387 -28.27 1.02 -0.05
N LYS A 388 -28.86 0.20 -0.94
CA LYS A 388 -28.87 -1.27 -0.83
C LYS A 388 -27.49 -1.92 -0.91
N ILE A 389 -26.50 -1.26 -1.52
CA ILE A 389 -25.13 -1.79 -1.69
C ILE A 389 -24.13 -1.19 -0.69
N GLN A 390 -24.57 -0.38 0.27
CA GLN A 390 -23.69 0.31 1.22
C GLN A 390 -22.84 -0.61 2.11
N ASP A 391 -23.30 -1.84 2.32
CA ASP A 391 -22.65 -2.87 3.13
C ASP A 391 -21.86 -3.86 2.24
N SER A 392 -21.81 -3.62 0.93
CA SER A 392 -21.04 -4.46 0.01
C SER A 392 -19.53 -4.31 0.22
N GLN A 393 -18.79 -5.33 -0.19
CA GLN A 393 -17.33 -5.33 -0.16
C GLN A 393 -16.79 -5.50 -1.57
N VAL A 394 -15.67 -4.83 -1.85
CA VAL A 394 -14.92 -5.04 -3.08
C VAL A 394 -14.10 -6.32 -2.91
N ILE A 395 -14.26 -7.27 -3.82
CA ILE A 395 -13.43 -8.48 -3.90
C ILE A 395 -12.33 -8.22 -4.92
N ALA A 396 -11.07 -8.31 -4.49
CA ALA A 396 -9.89 -8.08 -5.31
C ALA A 396 -9.15 -9.41 -5.59
N PRO A 397 -9.14 -9.91 -6.84
CA PRO A 397 -8.39 -11.11 -7.22
C PRO A 397 -6.87 -10.88 -7.40
N ALA A 398 -6.41 -9.62 -7.35
CA ALA A 398 -5.01 -9.25 -7.50
C ALA A 398 -4.57 -8.35 -6.35
N ALA A 399 -3.29 -8.44 -5.97
CA ALA A 399 -2.66 -7.56 -5.00
C ALA A 399 -1.45 -6.85 -5.63
N LEU A 400 -1.22 -5.61 -5.21
CA LEU A 400 -0.11 -4.77 -5.64
C LEU A 400 0.62 -4.25 -4.41
N ILE A 401 1.95 -4.40 -4.37
CA ILE A 401 2.75 -3.90 -3.26
C ILE A 401 3.07 -2.42 -3.47
N TYR A 402 2.65 -1.58 -2.53
CA TYR A 402 3.00 -0.17 -2.41
C TYR A 402 3.49 0.13 -1.00
N ASP A 403 4.81 0.22 -0.85
CA ASP A 403 5.46 0.28 0.46
C ASP A 403 6.20 1.62 0.65
N MET A 404 5.72 2.41 1.61
CA MET A 404 6.23 3.76 1.87
C MET A 404 7.67 3.75 2.37
N GLU A 405 8.08 2.75 3.16
CA GLU A 405 9.47 2.68 3.65
C GLU A 405 10.44 2.30 2.53
N ASN A 406 10.04 1.40 1.64
CA ASN A 406 10.80 1.10 0.42
C ASN A 406 10.89 2.31 -0.48
N ARG A 407 9.81 3.09 -0.64
CA ARG A 407 9.85 4.37 -1.37
C ARG A 407 10.85 5.32 -0.74
N TRP A 408 10.79 5.54 0.58
CA TRP A 408 11.73 6.41 1.29
C TRP A 408 13.18 5.98 1.12
N ALA A 409 13.45 4.68 1.25
CA ALA A 409 14.79 4.14 1.10
C ALA A 409 15.31 4.29 -0.33
N MET A 410 14.48 3.97 -1.33
CA MET A 410 14.85 4.08 -2.74
C MET A 410 15.09 5.55 -3.12
N GLU A 411 14.19 6.46 -2.78
CA GLU A 411 14.32 7.88 -3.11
C GLU A 411 15.48 8.58 -2.37
N ASN A 412 15.89 8.08 -1.20
CA ASN A 412 17.05 8.60 -0.47
C ASN A 412 18.38 7.94 -0.89
N ALA A 413 18.35 6.79 -1.57
CA ALA A 413 19.55 6.06 -1.93
C ALA A 413 20.47 6.84 -2.89
N GLN A 414 21.77 6.74 -2.64
CA GLN A 414 22.82 7.20 -3.55
C GLN A 414 23.34 5.98 -4.34
N GLY A 415 22.77 5.74 -5.52
CA GLY A 415 23.03 4.57 -6.34
C GLY A 415 22.98 4.82 -7.85
N PRO A 416 22.60 3.82 -8.66
CA PRO A 416 22.60 3.94 -10.12
C PRO A 416 21.69 5.03 -10.67
N ARG A 417 20.67 5.47 -9.91
CA ARG A 417 19.74 6.54 -10.29
C ARG A 417 19.41 7.42 -9.09
N ASN A 418 20.19 8.47 -8.89
CA ASN A 418 20.05 9.40 -7.75
C ASN A 418 18.89 10.40 -7.87
N ARG A 419 18.27 10.50 -9.05
CA ARG A 419 17.14 11.41 -9.30
C ARG A 419 16.12 10.76 -10.23
N GLY A 420 14.85 11.05 -9.95
CA GLY A 420 13.72 10.59 -10.77
C GLY A 420 13.58 9.08 -10.80
N LEU A 421 13.64 8.40 -9.66
CA LEU A 421 13.41 6.94 -9.58
C LEU A 421 11.98 6.52 -9.95
N PHE A 422 11.01 7.44 -9.82
CA PHE A 422 9.62 7.26 -10.23
C PHE A 422 8.95 6.02 -9.60
N TYR A 423 9.09 5.87 -8.27
CA TYR A 423 8.54 4.72 -7.53
C TYR A 423 7.02 4.63 -7.69
N HIS A 424 6.32 5.75 -7.48
CA HIS A 424 4.87 5.84 -7.62
C HIS A 424 4.43 5.43 -9.04
N GLU A 425 5.05 6.01 -10.07
CA GLU A 425 4.71 5.76 -11.46
C GLU A 425 5.01 4.32 -11.90
N ALA A 426 6.07 3.72 -11.37
CA ALA A 426 6.39 2.32 -11.62
C ALA A 426 5.31 1.38 -11.05
N VAL A 427 4.80 1.67 -9.86
CA VAL A 427 3.70 0.92 -9.24
C VAL A 427 2.38 1.18 -9.97
N LEU A 428 2.08 2.45 -10.27
CA LEU A 428 0.89 2.86 -11.01
C LEU A 428 0.81 2.19 -12.38
N LYS A 429 1.92 2.04 -13.11
CA LYS A 429 1.96 1.32 -14.39
C LYS A 429 1.45 -0.13 -14.28
N SER A 430 1.82 -0.81 -13.20
CA SER A 430 1.36 -2.18 -12.92
C SER A 430 -0.12 -2.20 -12.53
N TYR A 431 -0.53 -1.25 -11.69
CA TYR A 431 -1.94 -1.05 -11.33
C TYR A 431 -2.82 -0.82 -12.57
N GLU A 432 -2.40 0.06 -13.48
CA GLU A 432 -3.10 0.33 -14.74
C GLU A 432 -3.29 -0.93 -15.58
N ALA A 433 -2.25 -1.78 -15.68
CA ALA A 433 -2.33 -3.00 -16.45
C ALA A 433 -3.39 -3.95 -15.87
N LEU A 434 -3.46 -4.09 -14.54
CA LEU A 434 -4.49 -4.89 -13.87
C LEU A 434 -5.90 -4.32 -14.09
N ARG A 435 -6.07 -2.99 -13.92
CA ARG A 435 -7.36 -2.33 -14.12
C ARG A 435 -7.85 -2.36 -15.57
N LYS A 436 -6.94 -2.26 -16.55
CA LYS A 436 -7.26 -2.41 -17.99
C LYS A 436 -7.82 -3.79 -18.33
N ASN A 437 -7.44 -4.81 -17.57
CA ASN A 437 -7.98 -6.18 -17.67
C ASN A 437 -9.25 -6.40 -16.83
N GLY A 438 -9.81 -5.36 -16.22
CA GLY A 438 -11.04 -5.44 -15.42
C GLY A 438 -10.86 -6.06 -14.03
N LEU A 439 -9.62 -6.18 -13.54
CA LEU A 439 -9.35 -6.75 -12.22
C LEU A 439 -9.47 -5.70 -11.12
N ASN A 440 -10.15 -6.03 -10.03
CA ASN A 440 -10.02 -5.28 -8.76
C ASN A 440 -8.68 -5.60 -8.11
N VAL A 441 -8.07 -4.59 -7.49
CA VAL A 441 -6.72 -4.69 -6.94
C VAL A 441 -6.74 -4.24 -5.50
N ASP A 442 -6.17 -5.04 -4.60
CA ASP A 442 -5.80 -4.60 -3.26
C ASP A 442 -4.38 -4.02 -3.32
N VAL A 443 -4.18 -2.84 -2.75
CA VAL A 443 -2.88 -2.16 -2.69
C VAL A 443 -2.35 -2.28 -1.27
N ILE A 444 -1.37 -3.15 -1.07
CA ILE A 444 -0.89 -3.58 0.24
C ILE A 444 0.57 -3.17 0.46
N ASN A 445 1.02 -3.12 1.71
CA ASN A 445 2.46 -2.99 2.02
C ASN A 445 3.14 -4.38 2.06
N GLN A 446 4.47 -4.40 2.21
CA GLN A 446 5.23 -5.66 2.17
C GLN A 446 5.01 -6.58 3.39
N GLU A 447 4.43 -6.05 4.48
CA GLU A 447 4.20 -6.77 5.73
C GLU A 447 2.77 -7.32 5.83
N GLN A 448 1.85 -6.84 5.00
CA GLN A 448 0.50 -7.34 4.93
C GLN A 448 0.49 -8.75 4.32
N PRO A 449 -0.24 -9.70 4.93
CA PRO A 449 -0.31 -11.05 4.41
C PRO A 449 -1.00 -11.05 3.04
N LEU A 450 -0.42 -11.77 2.08
CA LEU A 450 -1.16 -12.23 0.92
C LEU A 450 -2.13 -13.30 1.41
N GLU A 451 -3.43 -13.07 1.27
CA GLU A 451 -4.39 -14.15 1.50
C GLU A 451 -4.10 -15.30 0.52
N SER A 452 -4.35 -16.55 0.94
CA SER A 452 -4.14 -17.74 0.10
C SER A 452 -4.84 -17.60 -1.26
N GLY A 453 -4.13 -17.81 -2.37
CA GLY A 453 -4.71 -17.62 -3.71
C GLY A 453 -3.89 -18.21 -4.86
N ILE A 454 -4.35 -17.97 -6.08
CA ILE A 454 -3.63 -18.31 -7.31
C ILE A 454 -3.16 -17.00 -7.96
N GLU A 455 -1.86 -16.86 -8.15
CA GLU A 455 -1.32 -15.81 -8.99
C GLU A 455 -1.24 -16.35 -10.43
N VAL A 456 -1.96 -15.69 -11.35
CA VAL A 456 -1.81 -15.94 -12.79
C VAL A 456 -1.18 -14.69 -13.39
N SER A 457 0.01 -14.83 -13.97
CA SER A 457 0.65 -13.78 -14.74
C SER A 457 0.93 -14.28 -16.14
N SER A 458 0.82 -13.43 -17.15
CA SER A 458 1.29 -13.77 -18.49
C SER A 458 2.35 -12.78 -18.98
N ARG A 459 3.19 -13.26 -19.88
CA ARG A 459 4.14 -12.45 -20.65
C ARG A 459 3.94 -12.79 -22.10
N ALA A 460 3.77 -11.79 -22.95
CA ALA A 460 3.75 -12.01 -24.38
C ALA A 460 5.01 -11.43 -25.01
N ASP A 461 5.60 -12.15 -25.96
CA ASP A 461 6.51 -11.58 -26.95
C ASP A 461 5.80 -11.52 -28.32
N ALA A 462 6.55 -11.25 -29.39
CA ALA A 462 5.98 -11.07 -30.72
C ALA A 462 5.28 -12.33 -31.27
N ASP A 463 5.66 -13.51 -30.76
CA ASP A 463 5.28 -14.79 -31.35
C ASP A 463 4.67 -15.78 -30.33
N CYS A 464 4.76 -15.51 -29.02
CA CYS A 464 4.28 -16.41 -27.96
C CYS A 464 3.69 -15.67 -26.74
N GLU A 465 2.68 -16.26 -26.09
CA GLU A 465 2.20 -15.87 -24.76
C GLU A 465 2.56 -16.96 -23.73
N TYR A 466 3.39 -16.58 -22.76
CA TYR A 466 3.77 -17.39 -21.62
C TYR A 466 2.79 -17.13 -20.47
N ILE A 467 2.11 -18.17 -20.00
CA ILE A 467 1.22 -18.07 -18.83
C ILE A 467 1.89 -18.76 -17.64
N PHE A 468 2.10 -18.02 -16.56
CA PHE A 468 2.61 -18.48 -15.28
C PHE A 468 1.45 -18.58 -14.29
N VAL A 469 1.25 -19.77 -13.73
CA VAL A 469 0.24 -20.00 -12.69
C VAL A 469 0.97 -20.46 -11.43
N GLN A 470 0.87 -19.69 -10.35
CA GLN A 470 1.40 -20.04 -9.04
C GLN A 470 0.23 -20.23 -8.08
N ASN A 471 0.03 -21.46 -7.62
CA ASN A 471 -1.00 -21.78 -6.64
C ASN A 471 -0.38 -21.77 -5.23
N PHE A 472 -0.79 -20.79 -4.41
CA PHE A 472 -0.37 -20.64 -3.02
C PHE A 472 -1.39 -21.26 -2.04
N THR A 473 -2.26 -22.15 -2.51
CA THR A 473 -3.25 -22.86 -1.69
C THR A 473 -2.84 -24.31 -1.42
N ASP A 474 -3.28 -24.86 -0.29
CA ASP A 474 -3.13 -26.28 0.06
C ASP A 474 -4.16 -27.20 -0.66
N GLN A 475 -4.92 -26.66 -1.61
CA GLN A 475 -5.97 -27.38 -2.35
C GLN A 475 -5.61 -27.55 -3.83
N SER A 476 -6.02 -28.68 -4.40
CA SER A 476 -5.89 -28.93 -5.85
C SER A 476 -6.95 -28.14 -6.61
N ILE A 477 -6.54 -27.47 -7.69
CA ILE A 477 -7.40 -26.61 -8.50
C ILE A 477 -7.38 -27.15 -9.94
N GLU A 478 -8.56 -27.40 -10.50
CA GLU A 478 -8.72 -27.88 -11.88
C GLU A 478 -8.76 -26.68 -12.83
N MET A 479 -7.79 -26.58 -13.75
CA MET A 479 -7.76 -25.56 -14.80
C MET A 479 -8.01 -26.22 -16.15
N ARG A 480 -8.93 -25.66 -16.95
CA ARG A 480 -9.19 -26.10 -18.33
C ARG A 480 -8.81 -24.99 -19.29
N LEU A 481 -7.79 -25.24 -20.10
CA LEU A 481 -7.34 -24.33 -21.15
C LEU A 481 -8.12 -24.64 -22.45
N LYS A 482 -8.41 -23.61 -23.25
CA LYS A 482 -9.32 -23.71 -24.42
C LYS A 482 -8.63 -24.14 -25.72
N GLU A 483 -7.31 -24.02 -25.79
CA GLU A 483 -6.50 -24.25 -27.01
C GLU A 483 -5.30 -25.13 -26.68
N PRO A 484 -4.75 -25.86 -27.66
CA PRO A 484 -3.63 -26.76 -27.44
C PRO A 484 -2.33 -25.98 -27.16
N LEU A 485 -1.45 -26.59 -26.34
CA LEU A 485 -0.28 -25.94 -25.76
C LEU A 485 0.99 -26.72 -26.06
N ASP A 486 2.11 -26.03 -26.08
CA ASP A 486 3.44 -26.63 -26.02
C ASP A 486 3.96 -26.59 -24.58
N ILE A 487 4.52 -27.71 -24.09
CA ILE A 487 5.13 -27.78 -22.75
C ILE A 487 6.66 -27.74 -22.85
N LEU A 488 7.26 -26.68 -22.29
CA LEU A 488 8.71 -26.56 -22.17
C LEU A 488 9.13 -26.89 -20.75
N SER A 489 9.83 -28.00 -20.58
CA SER A 489 10.27 -28.48 -19.27
C SER A 489 11.74 -28.86 -19.26
N GLY A 490 12.42 -28.52 -18.17
CA GLY A 490 13.74 -29.07 -17.85
C GLY A 490 13.70 -30.51 -17.33
N ARG A 491 12.53 -31.18 -17.34
CA ARG A 491 12.30 -32.55 -16.87
C ARG A 491 12.26 -33.52 -18.05
N ASN A 492 12.54 -34.79 -17.79
CA ASN A 492 12.37 -35.84 -18.80
C ASN A 492 10.89 -36.15 -19.09
N TYR A 493 10.65 -36.89 -20.17
CA TYR A 493 9.31 -37.23 -20.64
C TYR A 493 8.51 -38.04 -19.60
N GLY A 494 9.14 -38.99 -18.92
CA GLY A 494 8.49 -39.79 -17.88
C GLY A 494 7.90 -38.94 -16.74
N LEU A 495 8.65 -37.94 -16.27
CA LEU A 495 8.19 -37.00 -15.24
C LEU A 495 7.05 -36.09 -15.72
N LEU A 496 6.87 -35.92 -17.03
CA LEU A 496 5.74 -35.20 -17.60
C LEU A 496 4.50 -36.08 -17.77
N SER A 497 4.61 -37.40 -17.62
CA SER A 497 3.50 -38.34 -17.82
C SER A 497 2.21 -37.98 -17.08
N PRO A 498 2.21 -37.39 -15.86
CA PRO A 498 0.97 -36.99 -15.21
C PRO A 498 0.26 -35.81 -15.90
N LEU A 499 0.99 -35.04 -16.70
CA LEU A 499 0.49 -33.88 -17.44
C LEU A 499 0.02 -34.25 -18.85
N LEU A 500 0.64 -35.24 -19.49
CA LEU A 500 0.31 -35.64 -20.87
C LEU A 500 -1.19 -35.91 -21.15
N PRO A 501 -2.03 -36.39 -20.21
CA PRO A 501 -3.46 -36.54 -20.43
C PRO A 501 -4.23 -35.25 -20.74
N PHE A 502 -3.65 -34.07 -20.47
CA PHE A 502 -4.29 -32.78 -20.72
C PHE A 502 -4.21 -32.30 -22.18
N GLY A 503 -3.44 -32.98 -23.04
CA GLY A 503 -3.33 -32.69 -24.47
C GLY A 503 -2.36 -31.53 -24.77
N PHE A 504 -1.23 -31.86 -25.38
CA PHE A 504 -0.22 -30.90 -25.83
C PHE A 504 0.13 -31.17 -27.28
N ASP A 505 0.37 -30.11 -28.07
CA ASP A 505 0.81 -30.25 -29.45
C ASP A 505 2.29 -30.63 -29.50
N GLY A 506 3.13 -30.09 -28.61
CA GLY A 506 4.53 -30.47 -28.50
C GLY A 506 5.10 -30.37 -27.10
N PHE A 507 6.29 -30.96 -26.92
CA PHE A 507 7.05 -30.87 -25.68
C PHE A 507 8.56 -30.78 -25.92
N ILE A 508 9.20 -29.90 -25.14
CA ILE A 508 10.65 -29.79 -25.03
C ILE A 508 11.04 -30.30 -23.64
N CYS A 509 11.80 -31.38 -23.59
CA CYS A 509 12.15 -32.12 -22.38
C CYS A 509 13.67 -32.22 -22.19
N SER A 510 14.07 -32.67 -21.01
CA SER A 510 15.46 -32.98 -20.65
C SER A 510 16.44 -31.84 -20.99
N ALA A 511 16.05 -30.62 -20.63
CA ALA A 511 16.81 -29.39 -20.91
C ALA A 511 17.14 -29.16 -22.40
N GLY A 512 16.19 -29.50 -23.27
CA GLY A 512 16.30 -29.30 -24.72
C GLY A 512 16.94 -30.45 -25.49
N GLY A 513 17.35 -31.52 -24.80
CA GLY A 513 17.92 -32.72 -25.41
C GLY A 513 16.90 -33.65 -26.08
N TYR A 514 15.60 -33.47 -25.85
CA TYR A 514 14.53 -34.24 -26.49
C TYR A 514 13.34 -33.32 -26.81
N ILE A 515 12.95 -33.25 -28.08
CA ILE A 515 11.86 -32.40 -28.57
C ILE A 515 10.93 -33.21 -29.47
N GLU A 516 9.64 -33.18 -29.14
CA GLU A 516 8.58 -33.82 -29.91
C GLU A 516 7.49 -32.79 -30.23
N TYR A 517 6.94 -32.85 -31.44
CA TYR A 517 5.82 -32.00 -31.87
C TYR A 517 4.87 -32.83 -32.73
N GLU A 518 3.58 -32.75 -32.43
CA GLU A 518 2.47 -33.55 -32.97
C GLU A 518 2.75 -35.07 -32.99
N GLY A 519 3.38 -35.58 -31.92
CA GLY A 519 3.78 -36.99 -31.80
C GLY A 519 4.99 -37.38 -32.64
N GLN A 520 5.68 -36.43 -33.27
CA GLN A 520 6.91 -36.67 -34.03
C GLN A 520 8.14 -36.11 -33.31
N VAL A 521 9.15 -36.96 -33.12
CA VAL A 521 10.43 -36.54 -32.53
C VAL A 521 11.20 -35.73 -33.57
N ILE A 522 11.37 -34.43 -33.29
CA ILE A 522 12.07 -33.50 -34.19
C ILE A 522 13.52 -33.25 -33.76
N TYR A 523 13.87 -33.53 -32.50
CA TYR A 523 15.24 -33.44 -32.00
C TYR A 523 15.49 -34.41 -30.85
N ASP A 524 16.57 -35.19 -30.93
CA ASP A 524 16.96 -36.17 -29.90
C ASP A 524 18.49 -36.22 -29.81
N CYS A 525 19.04 -35.72 -28.69
CA CYS A 525 20.48 -35.56 -28.47
C CYS A 525 20.86 -35.88 -27.01
N PRO A 526 21.02 -37.18 -26.67
CA PRO A 526 21.56 -37.60 -25.38
C PRO A 526 23.09 -37.42 -25.31
N MET A 527 23.66 -37.49 -24.10
CA MET A 527 25.10 -37.59 -23.87
C MET A 527 25.68 -38.78 -24.63
N THR A 528 26.88 -38.62 -25.19
CA THR A 528 27.61 -39.75 -25.78
C THR A 528 28.03 -40.74 -24.70
N GLY A 529 28.27 -42.00 -25.08
CA GLY A 529 28.74 -43.03 -24.12
C GLY A 529 29.99 -42.60 -23.34
N GLU A 530 30.95 -41.96 -24.03
CA GLU A 530 32.18 -41.43 -23.42
C GLU A 530 31.89 -40.28 -22.44
N GLN A 531 31.00 -39.34 -22.80
CA GLN A 531 30.60 -38.25 -21.92
C GLN A 531 29.92 -38.78 -20.66
N ARG A 532 28.99 -39.73 -20.84
CA ARG A 532 28.28 -40.36 -19.75
C ARG A 532 29.25 -41.05 -18.79
N GLU A 533 30.13 -41.92 -19.28
CA GLU A 533 31.10 -42.62 -18.43
C GLU A 533 31.99 -41.64 -17.67
N ARG A 534 32.45 -40.56 -18.32
CA ARG A 534 33.27 -39.53 -17.66
C ARG A 534 32.51 -38.79 -16.57
N VAL A 535 31.23 -38.49 -16.76
CA VAL A 535 30.38 -37.84 -15.75
C VAL A 535 30.13 -38.77 -14.57
N PHE A 536 29.81 -40.05 -14.81
CA PHE A 536 29.60 -41.03 -13.74
C PHE A 536 30.87 -41.20 -12.90
N SER A 537 32.01 -41.48 -13.52
CA SER A 537 33.28 -41.64 -12.81
C SER A 537 33.65 -40.39 -12.00
N ALA A 538 33.47 -39.19 -12.57
CA ALA A 538 33.78 -37.94 -11.89
C ALA A 538 32.97 -37.72 -10.61
N LEU A 539 31.67 -38.03 -10.67
CA LEU A 539 30.75 -37.83 -9.56
C LEU A 539 30.97 -38.90 -8.48
N ASP A 540 31.16 -40.16 -8.88
CA ASP A 540 31.45 -41.27 -7.98
C ASP A 540 32.78 -41.07 -7.24
N GLU A 541 33.88 -40.74 -7.95
CA GLU A 541 35.20 -40.50 -7.37
C GLU A 541 35.21 -39.34 -6.38
N SER A 542 34.35 -38.35 -6.60
CA SER A 542 34.27 -37.14 -5.75
C SER A 542 33.29 -37.28 -4.60
N GLY A 543 32.56 -38.40 -4.50
CA GLY A 543 31.52 -38.60 -3.49
C GLY A 543 30.38 -37.60 -3.61
N ILE A 544 30.08 -37.14 -4.82
CA ILE A 544 28.99 -36.21 -5.11
C ILE A 544 27.71 -37.02 -5.33
N TYR A 545 26.61 -36.57 -4.75
CA TYR A 545 25.30 -37.20 -4.95
C TYR A 545 24.69 -36.78 -6.28
N TYR A 546 24.05 -37.69 -7.02
CA TYR A 546 23.47 -37.34 -8.31
C TYR A 546 22.23 -38.13 -8.71
N ILE A 547 21.55 -37.57 -9.72
CA ILE A 547 20.43 -38.14 -10.45
C ILE A 547 20.70 -37.99 -11.94
N MET A 548 20.56 -39.09 -12.66
CA MET A 548 20.69 -39.16 -14.10
C MET A 548 19.31 -39.26 -14.72
N GLU A 549 18.95 -38.32 -15.58
CA GLU A 549 17.66 -38.32 -16.27
C GLU A 549 17.84 -38.92 -17.67
N SER A 550 17.28 -40.13 -17.87
CA SER A 550 17.01 -40.66 -19.21
C SER A 550 15.71 -40.07 -19.76
N ARG A 551 15.32 -40.42 -20.99
CA ARG A 551 14.06 -39.94 -21.59
C ARG A 551 12.85 -40.28 -20.72
N ASP A 552 12.74 -41.53 -20.29
CA ASP A 552 11.52 -42.05 -19.68
C ASP A 552 11.63 -42.18 -18.15
N HIS A 553 12.85 -42.17 -17.61
CA HIS A 553 13.06 -42.37 -16.17
C HIS A 553 14.20 -41.53 -15.62
N SER A 554 14.13 -41.21 -14.34
CA SER A 554 15.27 -40.68 -13.59
C SER A 554 15.87 -41.77 -12.73
N TYR A 555 17.20 -41.82 -12.64
CA TYR A 555 17.94 -42.80 -11.84
C TYR A 555 18.73 -42.07 -10.78
N MET A 556 18.57 -42.45 -9.53
CA MET A 556 19.18 -41.77 -8.39
C MET A 556 20.15 -42.69 -7.65
N ASP A 557 21.28 -42.12 -7.22
CA ASP A 557 22.20 -42.78 -6.32
C ASP A 557 21.57 -43.04 -4.93
N GLU A 558 21.73 -44.26 -4.41
CA GLU A 558 21.14 -44.68 -3.12
C GLU A 558 21.79 -43.95 -1.93
N SER A 559 23.04 -43.51 -2.05
CA SER A 559 23.70 -42.76 -0.97
C SER A 559 23.07 -41.37 -0.80
N PHE A 560 22.55 -40.79 -1.89
CA PHE A 560 21.78 -39.54 -1.86
C PHE A 560 20.47 -39.68 -1.05
N LYS A 561 19.78 -40.82 -1.20
CA LYS A 561 18.56 -41.13 -0.44
C LYS A 561 18.80 -41.20 1.06
N ILE A 562 19.96 -41.71 1.47
CA ILE A 562 20.38 -41.77 2.88
C ILE A 562 20.74 -40.37 3.40
N PHE A 563 21.43 -39.56 2.60
CA PHE A 563 21.78 -38.18 2.94
C PHE A 563 20.52 -37.34 3.22
N LEU A 564 19.56 -37.33 2.29
CA LEU A 564 18.35 -36.52 2.43
C LEU A 564 17.57 -36.84 3.71
N LYS A 565 17.47 -38.13 4.07
CA LYS A 565 16.85 -38.56 5.33
C LYS A 565 17.55 -38.04 6.59
N LYS A 566 18.89 -37.93 6.58
CA LYS A 566 19.67 -37.43 7.73
C LYS A 566 19.61 -35.90 7.86
N SER A 567 19.65 -35.17 6.75
CA SER A 567 19.75 -33.70 6.73
C SER A 567 18.50 -32.98 7.26
N ILE A 568 17.34 -33.65 7.28
CA ILE A 568 16.07 -33.08 7.76
C ILE A 568 16.01 -32.95 9.30
N GLN A 569 16.76 -33.77 10.03
CA GLN A 569 16.78 -33.70 11.51
C GLN A 569 17.40 -32.38 12.04
N ASN A 570 18.11 -31.61 11.19
CA ASN A 570 18.89 -30.43 11.58
C ASN A 570 18.50 -29.13 10.82
N HIS A 571 17.22 -28.94 10.49
CA HIS A 571 16.67 -27.76 9.76
C HIS A 571 16.97 -27.75 8.26
N ALA A 572 16.10 -28.38 7.46
CA ALA A 572 16.18 -28.40 6.00
C ALA A 572 15.62 -27.13 5.34
N ASN A 573 16.27 -26.64 4.28
CA ASN A 573 15.75 -25.55 3.44
C ASN A 573 14.64 -26.04 2.49
N SER A 574 13.96 -25.10 1.82
CA SER A 574 12.84 -25.37 0.92
C SER A 574 13.16 -26.37 -0.19
N GLU A 575 14.38 -26.35 -0.74
CA GLU A 575 14.80 -27.31 -1.78
C GLU A 575 14.96 -28.73 -1.24
N LEU A 576 15.60 -28.91 -0.08
CA LEU A 576 15.75 -30.24 0.52
C LEU A 576 14.39 -30.86 0.88
N LEU A 577 13.45 -30.04 1.35
CA LEU A 577 12.05 -30.45 1.59
C LEU A 577 11.32 -30.81 0.30
N ARG A 578 11.58 -30.10 -0.81
CA ARG A 578 11.03 -30.42 -2.15
C ARG A 578 11.53 -31.79 -2.63
N TRP A 579 12.83 -32.06 -2.51
CA TRP A 579 13.43 -33.35 -2.88
C TRP A 579 12.85 -34.51 -2.07
N GLN A 580 12.61 -34.33 -0.76
CA GLN A 580 11.97 -35.34 0.08
C GLN A 580 10.54 -35.68 -0.40
N ARG A 581 9.69 -34.67 -0.64
CA ARG A 581 8.32 -34.90 -1.12
C ARG A 581 8.31 -35.64 -2.46
N GLN A 582 9.26 -35.31 -3.34
CA GLN A 582 9.44 -36.00 -4.61
C GLN A 582 9.79 -37.49 -4.40
N MET A 583 10.63 -37.80 -3.42
CA MET A 583 11.01 -39.17 -3.09
C MET A 583 9.93 -40.00 -2.38
N GLU A 584 9.13 -39.39 -1.50
CA GLU A 584 8.02 -40.07 -0.82
C GLU A 584 6.90 -40.46 -1.78
N SER A 585 6.83 -39.79 -2.94
CA SER A 585 5.86 -40.11 -3.97
C SER A 585 6.20 -41.39 -4.75
N ASP A 586 7.44 -41.90 -4.69
CA ASP A 586 7.99 -43.15 -5.27
C ASP A 586 7.67 -43.42 -6.76
N ARG A 587 7.07 -42.46 -7.48
CA ARG A 587 6.41 -42.73 -8.76
C ARG A 587 7.36 -42.68 -9.97
N ASP A 588 8.43 -41.88 -9.94
CA ASP A 588 9.15 -41.55 -11.20
C ASP A 588 10.69 -41.53 -11.11
N THR A 589 11.29 -42.00 -10.02
CA THR A 589 12.76 -42.09 -9.87
C THR A 589 13.18 -43.46 -9.37
N LEU A 590 13.97 -44.16 -10.18
CA LEU A 590 14.46 -45.51 -9.92
C LEU A 590 15.83 -45.49 -9.22
N PRO A 591 16.17 -46.53 -8.45
CA PRO A 591 17.53 -46.72 -7.96
C PRO A 591 18.53 -46.82 -9.11
N MET A 592 19.73 -46.25 -8.95
CA MET A 592 20.81 -46.35 -9.93
C MET A 592 21.16 -47.80 -10.29
N ALA A 593 20.98 -48.74 -9.36
CA ALA A 593 21.16 -50.18 -9.60
C ALA A 593 20.23 -50.77 -10.68
N ARG A 594 19.15 -50.05 -11.05
CA ARG A 594 18.23 -50.44 -12.14
C ARG A 594 18.56 -49.79 -13.48
N TYR A 595 19.57 -48.94 -13.55
CA TYR A 595 20.04 -48.34 -14.80
C TYR A 595 20.68 -49.42 -15.69
N GLN A 596 20.21 -49.55 -16.92
CA GLN A 596 20.64 -50.58 -17.88
C GLN A 596 21.41 -49.99 -19.07
N GLY A 597 21.84 -48.74 -18.99
CA GLY A 597 22.62 -48.07 -20.03
C GLY A 597 21.80 -47.20 -20.98
N GLU A 598 20.56 -46.87 -20.62
CA GLU A 598 19.67 -45.99 -21.37
C GLU A 598 20.32 -44.64 -21.66
N PRO A 599 20.01 -43.97 -22.79
CA PRO A 599 20.58 -42.67 -23.11
C PRO A 599 20.27 -41.64 -22.01
N ILE A 600 21.30 -40.93 -21.54
CA ILE A 600 21.17 -39.91 -20.49
C ILE A 600 21.20 -38.54 -21.15
N TYR A 601 20.21 -37.71 -20.83
CA TYR A 601 20.06 -36.39 -21.41
C TYR A 601 20.52 -35.30 -20.45
N LYS A 602 20.46 -35.57 -19.14
CA LYS A 602 20.75 -34.59 -18.10
C LYS A 602 21.24 -35.26 -16.83
N ALA A 603 22.22 -34.65 -16.17
CA ALA A 603 22.69 -35.03 -14.85
C ALA A 603 22.41 -33.88 -13.88
N VAL A 604 21.82 -34.19 -12.72
CA VAL A 604 21.60 -33.27 -11.61
C VAL A 604 22.42 -33.78 -10.44
N PHE A 605 23.22 -32.93 -9.81
CA PHE A 605 24.09 -33.34 -8.73
C PHE A 605 24.08 -32.37 -7.56
N MET A 606 24.47 -32.85 -6.39
CA MET A 606 24.57 -32.10 -5.16
C MET A 606 25.79 -32.56 -4.36
N SER A 607 26.57 -31.60 -3.88
CA SER A 607 27.75 -31.88 -3.09
C SER A 607 27.46 -31.80 -1.58
N PRO A 608 27.99 -32.73 -0.76
CA PRO A 608 27.91 -32.62 0.70
C PRO A 608 28.74 -31.46 1.28
N GLY A 609 29.71 -30.93 0.53
CA GLY A 609 30.57 -29.83 0.96
C GLY A 609 31.41 -29.26 -0.19
N MET A 610 32.04 -28.10 0.01
CA MET A 610 32.82 -27.43 -1.05
C MET A 610 34.09 -28.22 -1.44
N GLU A 611 34.69 -28.95 -0.50
CA GLU A 611 35.87 -29.80 -0.76
C GLU A 611 35.67 -30.87 -1.84
N HIS A 612 34.48 -31.48 -1.89
CA HIS A 612 34.10 -32.49 -2.88
C HIS A 612 33.88 -31.90 -4.29
N LEU A 613 33.45 -30.63 -4.37
CA LEU A 613 33.33 -29.93 -5.65
C LEU A 613 34.70 -29.60 -6.23
N ILE A 614 35.65 -29.18 -5.39
CA ILE A 614 36.99 -28.79 -5.83
C ILE A 614 37.78 -29.98 -6.40
N SER A 615 37.59 -31.20 -5.86
CA SER A 615 38.21 -32.41 -6.43
C SER A 615 37.61 -32.77 -7.80
N SER A 616 36.30 -32.57 -8.00
CA SER A 616 35.58 -32.89 -9.25
C SER A 616 35.82 -31.91 -10.42
N LEU A 617 36.10 -30.63 -10.11
CA LEU A 617 36.21 -29.53 -11.08
C LEU A 617 37.50 -29.54 -11.94
N ARG A 618 38.41 -30.50 -11.75
CA ARG A 618 39.59 -30.68 -12.62
C ARG A 618 39.27 -31.34 -13.97
N ILE A 619 38.02 -31.76 -14.19
CA ILE A 619 37.58 -32.38 -15.45
C ILE A 619 36.98 -31.31 -16.35
N SER A 620 37.74 -30.92 -17.38
CA SER A 620 37.33 -29.93 -18.38
C SER A 620 36.11 -30.41 -19.17
N ILE A 621 34.91 -29.93 -18.82
CA ILE A 621 33.74 -30.08 -19.70
C ILE A 621 33.90 -29.06 -20.84
N LEU A 622 34.28 -29.56 -22.02
CA LEU A 622 34.33 -28.79 -23.26
C LEU A 622 32.95 -28.16 -23.52
N ARG A 623 32.87 -26.83 -23.47
CA ARG A 623 31.69 -26.08 -23.94
C ARG A 623 31.43 -26.41 -25.42
N PRO A 624 30.23 -26.87 -25.83
CA PRO A 624 29.87 -26.83 -27.24
C PRO A 624 29.86 -25.37 -27.71
N ARG A 625 30.27 -25.15 -28.97
CA ARG A 625 30.27 -23.82 -29.61
C ARG A 625 28.87 -23.20 -29.58
N PRO A 626 28.76 -21.85 -29.51
CA PRO A 626 27.46 -21.18 -29.51
C PRO A 626 26.67 -21.50 -30.78
N TRP A 627 25.37 -21.76 -30.57
CA TRP A 627 24.36 -22.05 -31.58
C TRP A 627 24.37 -20.99 -32.69
N GLN A 628 24.70 -21.41 -33.92
CA GLN A 628 24.28 -20.67 -35.12
C GLN A 628 22.81 -21.02 -35.36
N LEU A 629 21.92 -20.04 -35.16
CA LEU A 629 20.53 -20.12 -35.59
C LEU A 629 20.50 -20.32 -37.11
N LEU A 630 20.12 -21.51 -37.57
CA LEU A 630 19.67 -21.70 -38.95
C LEU A 630 18.20 -21.28 -39.03
N PRO A 631 17.80 -20.43 -39.99
CA PRO A 631 16.41 -20.03 -40.14
C PRO A 631 15.57 -21.19 -40.67
N VAL A 632 14.55 -21.60 -39.91
CA VAL A 632 13.46 -22.45 -40.41
C VAL A 632 12.45 -21.53 -41.11
N PRO A 633 12.04 -21.81 -42.37
CA PRO A 633 11.11 -20.95 -43.09
C PRO A 633 9.70 -21.09 -42.50
N LEU A 634 9.22 -20.05 -41.81
CA LEU A 634 7.82 -19.93 -41.39
C LEU A 634 6.91 -19.90 -42.62
N CYS A 635 6.10 -20.95 -42.77
CA CYS A 635 5.07 -21.05 -43.79
C CYS A 635 3.94 -20.07 -43.43
N ARG A 636 3.89 -18.91 -44.08
CA ARG A 636 2.75 -17.99 -44.00
C ARG A 636 1.51 -18.68 -44.59
N ARG A 637 0.49 -18.94 -43.77
CA ARG A 637 -0.90 -19.01 -44.25
C ARG A 637 -1.70 -17.84 -43.70
N SER A 638 -2.10 -16.97 -44.63
CA SER A 638 -3.16 -15.99 -44.43
C SER A 638 -4.48 -16.70 -44.15
N LEU A 639 -5.20 -16.29 -43.12
CA LEU A 639 -6.62 -16.63 -42.95
C LEU A 639 -7.45 -15.37 -43.21
N GLN A 640 -7.99 -15.30 -44.43
CA GLN A 640 -9.33 -14.77 -44.67
C GLN A 640 -10.33 -15.80 -44.16
N GLY A 641 -11.37 -15.34 -43.45
CA GLY A 641 -12.48 -16.17 -42.98
C GLY A 641 -13.09 -15.60 -41.72
#